data_AF-A0AA38FZX8-F1
#
_entry.id   AF-A0AA38FZX8-F1
#
_cell.length_a   1.000
_cell.length_b   1.000
_cell.length_c   1.000
_cell.angle_alpha   90.00
_cell.angle_beta   90.00
_cell.angle_gamma   90.00
#
_symmetry.space_group_name_H-M   'P 1'
#
loop_
_entity.id
_entity.type
_entity.pdbx_description
1 polymer ?
#
loop_
_entity_poly.entity_id
_entity_poly.type
_entity_poly.pdbx_seq_one_letter_code
_entity_poly.pdbx_strand_id
1 'polypeptide(L)'
;GLRFMGLFRFKLWWMTQRMGTCGKDVPFETQFLIVEGSEGSPLSTETIYVVFLPLLEGAFRAVLQGNENNELEFSLESGDPSVETSHGVHSVFVGAGTDPYEVITSAVKAVERHSQTFSHRERKRLPEMLNWFGWCTWDAFYTDVTADGVKQGLESLEKGGTPPRFLLIDDGWQSVDMDQNAKANEVVHSANFANRLTNIKENYKFQKDGKIDERQDDPALGLRHIVLEAKASHNLKYVYVWHAITGYWGGVKHDVAGMEHYSPKLSFPVQSYGVSQNQPDDALDSIQVNGLGLVHPKKVFQFYNDLHSYLASAGIDGVKVDVQNIIETLGAGHGGRVRLASQYHQALEASIARNFPDNGIIACMSHNTDGLYSSKQTAVIRASDDFWPRDPASHTIHIASVAYNSVFLGEFMQPDWDMFHSLHPMAEYHAAARAVGGCSVYVSDKPGHHDFDVLKKLVLPDGSVLRAELPGRPTKDCLFADPARDGKNLLKIWNLNKHTGVLGVFNCQGAGWCRVDKKNLIHDFQSKTNTATIRPKDVDYLPKIADENWNGDSVVYSHKGGDLVRLPRGAALPITLKSRDFEVFTVVPLKELANGITFAPIGLIRMFNSGGAISAYVSDPTSTTVSLKARGCGVFGVYCSVKPQTIFVDSMKTEFSYQDESGLASFTLRVPDEDMYLWDIRVEV
;
A
#
# COMPACT_ATOMS: atom_id res chain seq x y z
N GLY A 1 -19.88 26.57 -2.15
CA GLY A 1 -18.99 26.04 -3.21
C GLY A 1 -19.20 24.56 -3.35
N LEU A 2 -18.66 23.95 -4.41
CA LEU A 2 -18.71 22.51 -4.61
C LEU A 2 -17.73 21.81 -3.67
N ARG A 3 -18.07 20.63 -3.15
CA ARG A 3 -17.15 19.85 -2.31
C ARG A 3 -16.09 19.21 -3.19
N PHE A 4 -14.84 19.16 -2.71
CA PHE A 4 -13.78 18.42 -3.40
C PHE A 4 -12.96 17.57 -2.43
N MET A 5 -12.30 16.57 -3.00
CA MET A 5 -11.18 15.86 -2.41
C MET A 5 -10.00 15.94 -3.37
N GLY A 6 -8.85 16.39 -2.88
CA GLY A 6 -7.61 16.46 -3.64
C GLY A 6 -6.51 15.66 -2.97
N LEU A 7 -5.63 15.06 -3.75
CA LEU A 7 -4.39 14.46 -3.30
C LEU A 7 -3.24 15.35 -3.74
N PHE A 8 -2.47 15.83 -2.76
CA PHE A 8 -1.38 16.77 -2.98
C PHE A 8 -0.12 16.28 -2.31
N ARG A 9 1.04 16.66 -2.86
CA ARG A 9 2.33 16.31 -2.27
C ARG A 9 2.63 17.23 -1.09
N PHE A 10 2.45 16.72 0.13
CA PHE A 10 2.72 17.51 1.35
C PHE A 10 4.22 17.60 1.69
N LYS A 11 5.06 16.79 1.03
CA LYS A 11 6.52 16.93 0.91
C LYS A 11 6.97 16.28 -0.40
N LEU A 12 8.27 16.35 -0.75
CA LEU A 12 8.81 15.85 -2.03
C LEU A 12 8.35 14.42 -2.36
N TRP A 13 8.39 13.52 -1.37
CA TRP A 13 8.22 12.08 -1.53
C TRP A 13 6.76 11.60 -1.54
N TRP A 14 5.87 12.30 -0.81
CA TRP A 14 4.61 11.73 -0.34
C TRP A 14 3.41 12.64 -0.58
N MET A 15 2.28 12.00 -0.86
CA MET A 15 0.97 12.64 -0.95
C MET A 15 0.14 12.43 0.31
N THR A 16 -0.81 13.32 0.52
CA THR A 16 -1.90 13.19 1.47
C THR A 16 -3.15 13.86 0.91
N GLN A 17 -4.27 13.71 1.60
CA GLN A 17 -5.58 14.18 1.19
C GLN A 17 -5.93 15.55 1.78
N ARG A 18 -6.64 16.36 1.00
CA ARG A 18 -7.27 17.60 1.43
C ARG A 18 -8.70 17.68 0.91
N MET A 19 -9.60 18.05 1.81
CA MET A 19 -11.01 18.28 1.50
C MET A 19 -11.29 19.78 1.65
N GLY A 20 -12.18 20.30 0.81
CA GLY A 20 -12.50 21.72 0.81
C GLY A 20 -13.74 22.03 -0.02
N THR A 21 -14.08 23.32 -0.10
CA THR A 21 -15.29 23.76 -0.82
C THR A 21 -15.06 24.94 -1.77
N CYS A 22 -13.81 25.40 -1.88
CA CYS A 22 -13.45 26.57 -2.66
C CYS A 22 -12.02 26.46 -3.22
N GLY A 23 -11.73 27.12 -4.35
CA GLY A 23 -10.45 27.01 -5.07
C GLY A 23 -9.22 27.25 -4.19
N LYS A 24 -9.25 28.25 -3.30
CA LYS A 24 -8.13 28.57 -2.38
C LYS A 24 -7.79 27.47 -1.37
N ASP A 25 -8.70 26.50 -1.18
CA ASP A 25 -8.45 25.35 -0.30
C ASP A 25 -7.58 24.30 -0.98
N VAL A 26 -7.43 24.33 -2.31
CA VAL A 26 -6.63 23.39 -3.09
C VAL A 26 -5.14 23.67 -2.84
N PRO A 27 -4.40 22.73 -2.22
CA PRO A 27 -2.99 22.96 -1.89
C PRO A 27 -2.08 23.01 -3.13
N PHE A 28 -0.91 23.62 -2.97
CA PHE A 28 0.19 23.50 -3.92
C PHE A 28 0.55 22.02 -4.13
N GLU A 29 0.97 21.68 -5.36
CA GLU A 29 1.33 20.31 -5.75
C GLU A 29 0.17 19.30 -5.68
N THR A 30 -1.06 19.74 -5.97
CA THR A 30 -2.20 18.83 -6.12
C THR A 30 -2.09 18.05 -7.42
N GLN A 31 -2.00 16.73 -7.35
CA GLN A 31 -1.79 15.84 -8.51
C GLN A 31 -3.05 15.07 -8.93
N PHE A 32 -4.08 15.10 -8.10
CA PHE A 32 -5.38 14.49 -8.35
C PHE A 32 -6.44 15.33 -7.64
N LEU A 33 -7.54 15.63 -8.32
CA LEU A 33 -8.67 16.35 -7.73
C LEU A 33 -9.98 15.73 -8.23
N ILE A 34 -10.91 15.47 -7.32
CA ILE A 34 -12.28 15.09 -7.64
C ILE A 34 -13.24 16.07 -6.98
N VAL A 35 -14.24 16.53 -7.74
CA VAL A 35 -15.24 17.49 -7.31
C VAL A 35 -16.62 16.82 -7.36
N GLU A 36 -17.40 17.01 -6.30
CA GLU A 36 -18.79 16.59 -6.24
C GLU A 36 -19.70 17.76 -6.65
N GLY A 37 -20.47 17.57 -7.73
CA GLY A 37 -21.45 18.51 -8.23
C GLY A 37 -22.83 17.88 -8.42
N SER A 38 -23.79 18.71 -8.82
CA SER A 38 -25.14 18.30 -9.23
C SER A 38 -25.34 18.66 -10.70
N GLU A 39 -26.11 17.88 -11.45
CA GLU A 39 -26.64 18.38 -12.72
C GLU A 39 -27.39 19.70 -12.45
N GLY A 40 -27.16 20.73 -13.27
CA GLY A 40 -27.72 22.07 -13.08
C GLY A 40 -29.24 22.19 -13.18
N SER A 41 -29.98 21.08 -13.13
CA SER A 41 -31.44 21.03 -13.06
C SER A 41 -31.89 20.92 -11.59
N PRO A 42 -32.76 21.81 -11.09
CA PRO A 42 -33.38 21.69 -9.76
C PRO A 42 -34.18 20.40 -9.53
N LEU A 43 -34.43 19.62 -10.59
CA LEU A 43 -35.18 18.36 -10.57
C LEU A 43 -34.28 17.11 -10.62
N SER A 44 -32.98 17.26 -10.88
CA SER A 44 -32.04 16.13 -10.93
C SER A 44 -31.45 15.90 -9.54
N THR A 45 -31.64 14.69 -9.01
CA THR A 45 -31.05 14.23 -7.74
C THR A 45 -29.71 13.52 -7.96
N GLU A 46 -29.25 13.41 -9.21
CA GLU A 46 -28.07 12.64 -9.56
C GLU A 46 -26.79 13.45 -9.31
N THR A 47 -25.91 12.89 -8.49
CA THR A 47 -24.62 13.50 -8.18
C THR A 47 -23.65 13.22 -9.32
N ILE A 48 -23.02 14.28 -9.84
CA ILE A 48 -21.99 14.18 -10.87
C ILE A 48 -20.63 14.41 -10.22
N TYR A 49 -19.71 13.49 -10.46
CA TYR A 49 -18.33 13.56 -10.02
C TYR A 49 -17.45 13.98 -11.18
N VAL A 50 -16.63 15.01 -10.97
CA VAL A 50 -15.71 15.55 -11.98
C VAL A 50 -14.27 15.34 -11.51
N VAL A 51 -13.48 14.58 -12.26
CA VAL A 51 -12.07 14.30 -12.01
C VAL A 51 -11.20 15.21 -12.85
N PHE A 52 -10.18 15.79 -12.22
CA PHE A 52 -9.12 16.58 -12.86
C PHE A 52 -7.79 15.86 -12.65
N LEU A 53 -7.13 15.53 -13.76
CA LEU A 53 -5.80 14.92 -13.76
C LEU A 53 -4.83 15.88 -14.46
N PRO A 54 -3.94 16.58 -13.73
CA PRO A 54 -2.83 17.26 -14.37
C PRO A 54 -1.90 16.23 -15.04
N LEU A 55 -1.37 16.58 -16.21
CA LEU A 55 -0.66 15.70 -17.13
C LEU A 55 0.80 16.11 -17.34
N LEU A 56 1.55 15.23 -18.02
CA LEU A 56 2.86 15.57 -18.58
C LEU A 56 2.69 16.03 -20.03
N GLU A 57 3.30 17.16 -20.37
CA GLU A 57 3.31 17.71 -21.73
C GLU A 57 4.76 17.91 -22.19
N GLY A 58 5.26 16.94 -22.96
CA GLY A 58 6.66 16.93 -23.40
C GLY A 58 7.64 16.84 -22.23
N ALA A 59 8.40 17.91 -21.99
CA ALA A 59 9.36 17.99 -20.89
C ALA A 59 8.77 18.56 -19.58
N PHE A 60 7.50 18.96 -19.61
CA PHE A 60 6.85 19.71 -18.54
C PHE A 60 5.85 18.85 -17.77
N ARG A 61 5.77 19.07 -16.46
CA ARG A 61 4.76 18.49 -15.58
C ARG A 61 3.77 19.56 -15.15
N ALA A 62 2.47 19.26 -15.29
CA ALA A 62 1.44 20.06 -14.67
C ALA A 62 1.14 19.60 -13.23
N VAL A 63 0.77 20.54 -12.37
CA VAL A 63 0.13 20.30 -11.05
C VAL A 63 -0.99 21.31 -10.85
N LEU A 64 -1.98 21.00 -10.02
CA LEU A 64 -3.07 21.91 -9.65
C LEU A 64 -2.74 22.63 -8.34
N GLN A 65 -3.26 23.84 -8.19
CA GLN A 65 -3.19 24.62 -6.95
C GLN A 65 -4.31 25.68 -6.88
N GLY A 66 -4.60 26.17 -5.69
CA GLY A 66 -5.51 27.29 -5.46
C GLY A 66 -4.78 28.61 -5.25
N ASN A 67 -5.46 29.73 -5.49
CA ASN A 67 -4.93 31.06 -5.23
C ASN A 67 -5.84 31.91 -4.30
N GLU A 68 -5.38 33.08 -3.88
CA GLU A 68 -6.10 33.97 -2.96
C GLU A 68 -7.42 34.53 -3.55
N ASN A 69 -7.55 34.55 -4.88
CA ASN A 69 -8.78 34.94 -5.58
C ASN A 69 -9.82 33.81 -5.64
N ASN A 70 -9.56 32.68 -4.97
CA ASN A 70 -10.41 31.51 -4.95
C ASN A 70 -10.55 30.82 -6.33
N GLU A 71 -9.53 30.95 -7.17
CA GLU A 71 -9.46 30.30 -8.48
C GLU A 71 -8.66 28.99 -8.37
N LEU A 72 -8.97 28.05 -9.27
CA LEU A 72 -8.15 26.87 -9.51
C LEU A 72 -7.19 27.19 -10.67
N GLU A 73 -5.91 27.07 -10.42
CA GLU A 73 -4.87 27.25 -11.42
C GLU A 73 -4.05 25.96 -11.58
N PHE A 74 -3.37 25.82 -12.72
CA PHE A 74 -2.37 24.80 -12.91
C PHE A 74 -1.00 25.44 -13.10
N SER A 75 0.02 24.84 -12.50
CA SER A 75 1.42 25.22 -12.69
C SER A 75 2.08 24.21 -13.63
N LEU A 76 2.90 24.69 -14.57
CA LEU A 76 3.58 23.88 -15.58
C LEU A 76 5.09 24.12 -15.49
N GLU A 77 5.86 23.07 -15.20
CA GLU A 77 7.30 23.20 -14.93
C GLU A 77 8.14 22.13 -15.65
N SER A 78 9.25 22.54 -16.26
CA SER A 78 10.25 21.62 -16.85
C SER A 78 11.30 21.14 -15.85
N GLY A 79 11.57 21.89 -14.78
CA GLY A 79 12.71 21.62 -13.89
C GLY A 79 14.08 21.78 -14.55
N ASP A 80 14.15 22.46 -15.70
CA ASP A 80 15.39 22.79 -16.39
C ASP A 80 15.28 24.22 -16.94
N PRO A 81 16.09 25.18 -16.45
CA PRO A 81 16.03 26.57 -16.91
C PRO A 81 16.31 26.75 -18.40
N SER A 82 16.93 25.77 -19.07
CA SER A 82 17.18 25.79 -20.52
C SER A 82 16.00 25.26 -21.35
N VAL A 83 14.97 24.72 -20.69
CA VAL A 83 13.78 24.13 -21.33
C VAL A 83 12.57 24.99 -21.00
N GLU A 84 12.25 25.89 -21.93
CA GLU A 84 11.18 26.88 -21.81
C GLU A 84 10.02 26.57 -22.79
N THR A 85 8.81 26.99 -22.43
CA THR A 85 7.64 26.94 -23.30
C THR A 85 6.75 28.16 -23.06
N SER A 86 6.04 28.59 -24.10
CA SER A 86 4.96 29.58 -24.03
C SER A 86 3.56 28.96 -24.17
N HIS A 87 3.48 27.63 -24.29
CA HIS A 87 2.25 26.89 -24.52
C HIS A 87 2.13 25.69 -23.57
N GLY A 88 0.93 25.46 -23.05
CA GLY A 88 0.53 24.26 -22.30
C GLY A 88 -0.91 23.89 -22.68
N VAL A 89 -1.06 23.13 -23.77
CA VAL A 89 -2.36 22.90 -24.43
C VAL A 89 -3.04 21.63 -23.91
N HIS A 90 -2.27 20.68 -23.38
CA HIS A 90 -2.72 19.37 -22.93
C HIS A 90 -2.34 19.11 -21.46
N SER A 91 -2.38 20.16 -20.64
CA SER A 91 -1.86 20.14 -19.27
C SER A 91 -2.80 19.50 -18.24
N VAL A 92 -4.11 19.43 -18.49
CA VAL A 92 -5.09 18.86 -17.55
C VAL A 92 -6.17 18.08 -18.30
N PHE A 93 -6.39 16.83 -17.92
CA PHE A 93 -7.54 16.02 -18.34
C PHE A 93 -8.72 16.24 -17.38
N VAL A 94 -9.93 16.34 -17.93
CA VAL A 94 -11.17 16.44 -17.15
C VAL A 94 -12.15 15.36 -17.60
N GLY A 95 -12.67 14.57 -16.66
CA GLY A 95 -13.70 13.56 -16.90
C GLY A 95 -14.84 13.69 -15.91
N ALA A 96 -16.07 13.34 -16.32
CA ALA A 96 -17.26 13.41 -15.47
C ALA A 96 -18.08 12.12 -15.54
N GLY A 97 -18.73 11.74 -14.44
CA GLY A 97 -19.57 10.54 -14.34
C GLY A 97 -20.39 10.49 -13.05
N THR A 98 -21.28 9.50 -12.93
CA THR A 98 -22.22 9.34 -11.81
C THR A 98 -21.70 8.42 -10.71
N ASP A 99 -20.62 7.68 -10.99
CA ASP A 99 -19.86 6.91 -10.02
C ASP A 99 -18.42 7.42 -9.89
N PRO A 100 -17.95 7.78 -8.67
CA PRO A 100 -16.65 8.38 -8.47
C PRO A 100 -15.52 7.39 -8.75
N TYR A 101 -15.69 6.10 -8.48
CA TYR A 101 -14.63 5.13 -8.74
C TYR A 101 -14.55 4.81 -10.24
N GLU A 102 -15.68 4.64 -10.91
CA GLU A 102 -15.69 4.38 -12.36
C GLU A 102 -15.17 5.57 -13.18
N VAL A 103 -15.51 6.82 -12.78
CA VAL A 103 -14.98 8.01 -13.48
C VAL A 103 -13.47 8.16 -13.27
N ILE A 104 -12.95 7.85 -12.09
CA ILE A 104 -11.49 7.86 -11.82
C ILE A 104 -10.80 6.83 -12.72
N THR A 105 -11.28 5.58 -12.73
CA THR A 105 -10.70 4.52 -13.57
C THR A 105 -10.80 4.85 -15.05
N SER A 106 -11.94 5.39 -15.50
CA SER A 106 -12.13 5.80 -16.89
C SER A 106 -11.21 6.95 -17.30
N ALA A 107 -10.99 7.92 -16.40
CA ALA A 107 -10.08 9.04 -16.60
C ALA A 107 -8.63 8.56 -16.75
N VAL A 108 -8.13 7.72 -15.83
CA VAL A 108 -6.77 7.18 -15.89
C VAL A 108 -6.57 6.33 -17.15
N LYS A 109 -7.54 5.47 -17.52
CA LYS A 109 -7.50 4.69 -18.78
C LYS A 109 -7.58 5.57 -20.03
N ALA A 110 -8.21 6.74 -19.98
CA ALA A 110 -8.18 7.69 -21.09
C ALA A 110 -6.80 8.35 -21.23
N VAL A 111 -6.20 8.79 -20.11
CA VAL A 111 -4.85 9.37 -20.07
C VAL A 111 -3.80 8.35 -20.49
N GLU A 112 -3.96 7.09 -20.10
CA GLU A 112 -3.11 5.97 -20.53
C GLU A 112 -3.13 5.79 -22.06
N ARG A 113 -4.32 5.78 -22.67
CA ARG A 113 -4.47 5.68 -24.13
C ARG A 113 -3.89 6.87 -24.88
N HIS A 114 -3.98 8.06 -24.29
CA HIS A 114 -3.45 9.29 -24.86
C HIS A 114 -1.92 9.35 -24.79
N SER A 115 -1.35 9.10 -23.60
CA SER A 115 0.09 9.26 -23.34
C SER A 115 0.93 8.06 -23.80
N GLN A 116 0.42 6.83 -23.65
CA GLN A 116 1.10 5.57 -23.95
C GLN A 116 2.44 5.36 -23.20
N THR A 117 2.69 6.13 -22.14
CA THR A 117 3.94 6.12 -21.36
C THR A 117 3.86 5.26 -20.10
N PHE A 118 2.66 4.94 -19.62
CA PHE A 118 2.44 4.05 -18.47
C PHE A 118 1.40 2.97 -18.79
N SER A 119 1.15 2.09 -17.81
CA SER A 119 0.00 1.17 -17.85
C SER A 119 -0.78 1.21 -16.54
N HIS A 120 -2.08 1.02 -16.65
CA HIS A 120 -3.03 0.86 -15.57
C HIS A 120 -2.71 -0.44 -14.80
N ARG A 121 -2.96 -0.44 -13.48
CA ARG A 121 -2.64 -1.55 -12.56
C ARG A 121 -3.08 -2.92 -13.09
N GLU A 122 -4.28 -3.00 -13.66
CA GLU A 122 -4.87 -4.26 -14.17
C GLU A 122 -4.06 -4.93 -15.29
N ARG A 123 -3.19 -4.20 -16.00
CA ARG A 123 -2.33 -4.78 -17.04
C ARG A 123 -0.96 -5.21 -16.52
N LYS A 124 -0.67 -4.95 -15.25
CA LYS A 124 0.61 -5.24 -14.63
C LYS A 124 0.54 -6.57 -13.89
N ARG A 125 1.64 -7.31 -13.91
CA ARG A 125 1.78 -8.52 -13.11
C ARG A 125 2.04 -8.13 -11.67
N LEU A 126 1.13 -8.49 -10.78
CA LEU A 126 1.34 -8.39 -9.34
C LEU A 126 2.37 -9.45 -8.89
N PRO A 127 3.36 -9.09 -8.06
CA PRO A 127 4.29 -10.06 -7.49
C PRO A 127 3.58 -10.93 -6.44
N GLU A 128 3.93 -12.20 -6.39
CA GLU A 128 3.32 -13.20 -5.50
C GLU A 128 3.65 -12.93 -4.02
N MET A 129 4.72 -12.18 -3.73
CA MET A 129 5.08 -11.77 -2.37
C MET A 129 3.92 -11.11 -1.60
N LEU A 130 2.98 -10.47 -2.31
CA LEU A 130 1.81 -9.83 -1.70
C LEU A 130 0.91 -10.81 -0.93
N ASN A 131 0.94 -12.09 -1.28
CA ASN A 131 0.10 -13.13 -0.68
C ASN A 131 0.74 -13.81 0.55
N TRP A 132 1.92 -13.34 0.95
CA TRP A 132 2.74 -13.92 2.00
C TRP A 132 3.01 -12.91 3.10
N PHE A 133 2.91 -13.35 4.36
CA PHE A 133 3.32 -12.55 5.50
C PHE A 133 4.82 -12.28 5.43
N GLY A 134 5.20 -11.05 5.69
CA GLY A 134 6.60 -10.65 5.66
C GLY A 134 7.14 -9.99 6.92
N TRP A 135 8.44 -9.77 6.91
CA TRP A 135 9.15 -9.01 7.92
C TRP A 135 10.16 -8.06 7.26
N CYS A 136 10.13 -6.80 7.66
CA CYS A 136 11.04 -5.75 7.24
C CYS A 136 12.04 -5.48 8.37
N THR A 137 13.32 -5.30 8.05
CA THR A 137 14.37 -5.09 9.06
C THR A 137 14.50 -3.65 9.55
N TRP A 138 13.75 -2.68 8.98
CA TRP A 138 13.94 -1.25 9.20
C TRP A 138 13.75 -0.81 10.65
N ASP A 139 12.56 -0.85 11.24
CA ASP A 139 12.39 -0.45 12.66
C ASP A 139 13.05 -1.42 13.66
N ALA A 140 13.38 -2.64 13.20
CA ALA A 140 14.04 -3.64 14.02
C ALA A 140 15.51 -3.24 14.30
N PHE A 141 16.21 -2.74 13.28
CA PHE A 141 17.65 -2.48 13.36
C PHE A 141 18.11 -1.14 12.75
N TYR A 142 17.28 -0.49 11.96
CA TYR A 142 17.66 0.59 11.05
C TYR A 142 18.90 0.18 10.24
N THR A 143 19.89 1.06 10.14
CA THR A 143 21.15 0.78 9.46
C THR A 143 22.04 -0.23 10.17
N ASP A 144 21.71 -0.69 11.39
CA ASP A 144 22.50 -1.66 12.16
C ASP A 144 22.16 -3.13 11.83
N VAL A 145 21.33 -3.39 10.81
CA VAL A 145 20.96 -4.76 10.41
C VAL A 145 22.20 -5.61 10.08
N THR A 146 22.18 -6.87 10.53
CA THR A 146 23.23 -7.88 10.32
C THR A 146 22.63 -9.22 9.91
N ALA A 147 23.43 -10.11 9.34
CA ALA A 147 23.02 -11.49 9.02
C ALA A 147 22.46 -12.24 10.25
N ASP A 148 23.11 -12.12 11.41
CA ASP A 148 22.65 -12.74 12.66
C ASP A 148 21.34 -12.12 13.16
N GLY A 149 21.19 -10.80 13.04
CA GLY A 149 19.93 -10.11 13.36
C GLY A 149 18.76 -10.60 12.51
N VAL A 150 19.00 -10.81 11.22
CA VAL A 150 18.01 -11.40 10.30
C VAL A 150 17.60 -12.80 10.76
N LYS A 151 18.59 -13.67 11.04
CA LYS A 151 18.34 -15.03 11.54
C LYS A 151 17.51 -15.04 12.82
N GLN A 152 17.88 -14.22 13.81
CA GLN A 152 17.14 -14.11 15.07
C GLN A 152 15.70 -13.65 14.87
N GLY A 153 15.46 -12.70 13.97
CA GLY A 153 14.11 -12.24 13.66
C GLY A 153 13.23 -13.31 13.06
N LEU A 154 13.73 -14.03 12.03
CA LEU A 154 13.03 -15.14 11.39
C LEU A 154 12.68 -16.23 12.41
N GLU A 155 13.67 -16.70 13.18
CA GLU A 155 13.45 -17.71 14.24
C GLU A 155 12.41 -17.25 15.27
N SER A 156 12.40 -15.97 15.63
CA SER A 156 11.49 -15.46 16.65
C SER A 156 10.03 -15.45 16.20
N LEU A 157 9.76 -15.15 14.92
CA LEU A 157 8.40 -15.17 14.35
C LEU A 157 7.91 -16.62 14.13
N GLU A 158 8.79 -17.51 13.68
CA GLU A 158 8.48 -18.93 13.51
C GLU A 158 8.08 -19.60 14.83
N LYS A 159 8.81 -19.30 15.92
CA LYS A 159 8.50 -19.80 17.27
C LYS A 159 7.10 -19.41 17.76
N GLY A 160 6.53 -18.32 17.25
CA GLY A 160 5.17 -17.89 17.60
C GLY A 160 4.05 -18.44 16.72
N GLY A 161 4.38 -19.22 15.69
CA GLY A 161 3.43 -19.83 14.76
C GLY A 161 2.95 -18.88 13.66
N THR A 162 3.68 -17.79 13.39
CA THR A 162 3.40 -16.85 12.30
C THR A 162 4.67 -16.68 11.44
N PRO A 163 5.08 -17.76 10.74
CA PRO A 163 6.36 -17.76 10.03
C PRO A 163 6.30 -16.79 8.84
N PRO A 164 7.24 -15.84 8.70
CA PRO A 164 7.32 -15.01 7.52
C PRO A 164 7.74 -15.87 6.32
N ARG A 165 7.16 -15.61 5.15
CA ARG A 165 7.59 -16.18 3.87
C ARG A 165 8.16 -15.13 2.93
N PHE A 166 8.08 -13.86 3.34
CA PHE A 166 8.70 -12.71 2.70
C PHE A 166 9.66 -12.01 3.68
N LEU A 167 10.88 -11.72 3.25
CA LEU A 167 11.85 -10.92 4.01
C LEU A 167 12.23 -9.69 3.18
N LEU A 168 12.18 -8.51 3.79
CA LEU A 168 12.75 -7.29 3.23
C LEU A 168 13.93 -6.85 4.11
N ILE A 169 15.14 -7.00 3.56
CA ILE A 169 16.35 -6.43 4.17
C ILE A 169 16.42 -4.97 3.75
N ASP A 170 16.01 -4.09 4.66
CA ASP A 170 15.99 -2.64 4.46
C ASP A 170 17.41 -2.03 4.60
N ASP A 171 17.52 -0.71 4.54
CA ASP A 171 18.80 0.01 4.51
C ASP A 171 19.76 -0.41 5.64
N GLY A 172 21.06 -0.44 5.32
CA GLY A 172 22.15 -0.88 6.19
C GLY A 172 23.00 -2.02 5.62
N TRP A 173 22.58 -2.68 4.54
CA TRP A 173 23.33 -3.80 3.94
C TRP A 173 24.33 -3.38 2.85
N GLN A 174 24.16 -2.20 2.25
CA GLN A 174 24.98 -1.72 1.12
C GLN A 174 26.37 -1.23 1.56
N SER A 175 27.35 -1.32 0.65
CA SER A 175 28.68 -0.71 0.81
C SER A 175 28.61 0.79 0.50
N VAL A 176 28.73 1.62 1.53
CA VAL A 176 28.56 3.07 1.42
C VAL A 176 29.63 3.82 2.20
N ASP A 177 29.95 5.03 1.73
CA ASP A 177 30.88 5.93 2.40
C ASP A 177 30.53 7.39 2.08
N MET A 178 30.95 8.30 2.94
CA MET A 178 30.77 9.73 2.78
C MET A 178 31.96 10.35 2.02
N ASP A 179 31.76 11.50 1.38
CA ASP A 179 32.89 12.27 0.83
C ASP A 179 33.64 13.01 1.95
N GLN A 180 34.95 13.19 1.83
CA GLN A 180 35.79 13.80 2.90
C GLN A 180 35.32 15.19 3.34
N ASN A 181 34.71 15.96 2.43
CA ASN A 181 34.23 17.32 2.69
C ASN A 181 32.70 17.40 2.85
N ALA A 182 32.00 16.27 2.87
CA ALA A 182 30.56 16.26 3.05
C ALA A 182 30.20 16.47 4.53
N LYS A 183 28.98 16.98 4.74
CA LYS A 183 28.40 17.19 6.06
C LYS A 183 27.48 16.02 6.36
N ALA A 184 27.84 15.24 7.38
CA ALA A 184 27.01 14.16 7.87
C ALA A 184 25.63 14.69 8.30
N ASN A 185 24.58 13.96 7.95
CA ASN A 185 23.25 14.16 8.51
C ASN A 185 22.90 12.93 9.36
N GLU A 186 23.29 12.97 10.63
CA GLU A 186 23.04 11.90 11.59
C GLU A 186 21.77 12.21 12.38
N VAL A 187 20.64 11.74 11.87
CA VAL A 187 19.38 11.72 12.63
C VAL A 187 19.29 10.37 13.36
N VAL A 188 18.91 10.40 14.63
CA VAL A 188 18.70 9.17 15.42
C VAL A 188 17.64 8.32 14.72
N HIS A 189 17.92 7.02 14.53
CA HIS A 189 17.03 6.10 13.82
C HIS A 189 16.82 6.44 12.33
N SER A 190 17.87 6.94 11.68
CA SER A 190 17.88 7.23 10.25
C SER A 190 19.23 6.87 9.62
N ALA A 191 19.25 6.77 8.30
CA ALA A 191 20.48 6.72 7.53
C ALA A 191 21.17 8.09 7.48
N ASN A 192 22.49 8.08 7.23
CA ASN A 192 23.21 9.28 6.86
C ASN A 192 23.00 9.58 5.37
N PHE A 193 22.19 10.60 5.08
CA PHE A 193 21.81 10.95 3.71
C PHE A 193 22.97 11.46 2.83
N ALA A 194 24.12 11.78 3.43
CA ALA A 194 25.33 12.19 2.71
C ALA A 194 26.13 11.01 2.12
N ASN A 195 25.87 9.79 2.58
CA ASN A 195 26.60 8.61 2.12
C ASN A 195 26.29 8.30 0.65
N ARG A 196 27.29 7.77 -0.06
CA ARG A 196 27.18 7.32 -1.45
C ARG A 196 27.54 5.85 -1.58
N LEU A 197 26.95 5.20 -2.57
CA LEU A 197 27.26 3.82 -2.92
C LEU A 197 28.71 3.73 -3.42
N THR A 198 29.54 2.93 -2.74
CA THR A 198 30.93 2.67 -3.13
C THR A 198 31.08 1.34 -3.85
N ASN A 199 30.12 0.43 -3.67
CA ASN A 199 30.08 -0.81 -4.41
C ASN A 199 28.66 -1.37 -4.56
N ILE A 200 28.38 -2.08 -5.66
CA ILE A 200 27.11 -2.77 -5.88
C ILE A 200 26.94 -4.02 -5.01
N LYS A 201 28.03 -4.56 -4.45
CA LYS A 201 27.98 -5.68 -3.50
C LYS A 201 27.78 -5.17 -2.06
N GLU A 202 27.26 -6.06 -1.22
CA GLU A 202 27.03 -5.88 0.20
C GLU A 202 28.28 -5.49 0.99
N ASN A 203 28.05 -4.87 2.15
CA ASN A 203 29.09 -4.57 3.11
C ASN A 203 29.46 -5.79 3.98
N TYR A 204 30.44 -5.59 4.87
CA TYR A 204 30.99 -6.64 5.72
C TYR A 204 29.96 -7.33 6.64
N LYS A 205 28.83 -6.68 6.98
CA LYS A 205 27.79 -7.26 7.85
C LYS A 205 27.01 -8.41 7.19
N PHE A 206 27.13 -8.52 5.87
CA PHE A 206 26.53 -9.57 5.06
C PHE A 206 27.60 -10.43 4.36
N GLN A 207 28.82 -10.45 4.91
CA GLN A 207 29.87 -11.38 4.53
C GLN A 207 30.13 -12.33 5.69
N LYS A 208 30.34 -13.60 5.38
CA LYS A 208 30.72 -14.62 6.35
C LYS A 208 32.04 -14.23 6.99
N ASP A 209 32.05 -14.13 8.32
CA ASP A 209 33.20 -13.64 9.11
C ASP A 209 33.71 -12.26 8.66
N GLY A 210 32.82 -11.43 8.09
CA GLY A 210 33.15 -10.12 7.55
C GLY A 210 33.65 -9.14 8.60
N LYS A 211 34.66 -8.36 8.25
CA LYS A 211 35.23 -7.33 9.12
C LYS A 211 35.17 -5.97 8.46
N ILE A 212 35.09 -4.93 9.29
CA ILE A 212 35.18 -3.54 8.85
C ILE A 212 36.45 -3.37 8.00
N ASP A 213 36.33 -2.68 6.87
CA ASP A 213 37.40 -2.39 5.89
C ASP A 213 38.05 -3.60 5.21
N GLU A 214 37.59 -4.82 5.46
CA GLU A 214 37.96 -6.02 4.71
C GLU A 214 36.84 -6.37 3.71
N ARG A 215 37.23 -6.83 2.50
CA ARG A 215 36.28 -7.30 1.51
C ARG A 215 36.54 -8.74 1.12
N GLN A 216 35.51 -9.55 1.24
CA GLN A 216 35.45 -10.88 0.64
C GLN A 216 34.78 -10.79 -0.75
N ASP A 217 35.49 -11.21 -1.79
CA ASP A 217 34.96 -11.17 -3.16
C ASP A 217 34.34 -12.49 -3.63
N ASP A 218 34.57 -13.59 -2.90
CA ASP A 218 33.90 -14.87 -3.14
C ASP A 218 32.39 -14.74 -2.86
N PRO A 219 31.52 -14.82 -3.88
CA PRO A 219 30.07 -14.73 -3.68
C PRO A 219 29.54 -15.82 -2.75
N ALA A 220 30.21 -16.98 -2.64
CA ALA A 220 29.81 -18.06 -1.75
C ALA A 220 29.98 -17.70 -0.25
N LEU A 221 30.67 -16.61 0.05
CA LEU A 221 30.89 -16.08 1.39
C LEU A 221 30.21 -14.71 1.59
N GLY A 222 29.49 -14.19 0.60
CA GLY A 222 28.79 -12.91 0.65
C GLY A 222 27.29 -13.05 0.91
N LEU A 223 26.51 -12.09 0.42
CA LEU A 223 25.05 -12.01 0.57
C LEU A 223 24.35 -13.32 0.15
N ARG A 224 24.88 -13.99 -0.88
CA ARG A 224 24.35 -15.28 -1.37
C ARG A 224 24.32 -16.35 -0.29
N HIS A 225 25.34 -16.43 0.55
CA HIS A 225 25.40 -17.43 1.62
C HIS A 225 24.23 -17.25 2.58
N ILE A 226 24.00 -16.01 3.01
CA ILE A 226 23.00 -15.64 4.00
C ILE A 226 21.59 -15.86 3.43
N VAL A 227 21.35 -15.43 2.19
CA VAL A 227 20.04 -15.59 1.53
C VAL A 227 19.70 -17.06 1.33
N LEU A 228 20.67 -17.88 0.88
CA LEU A 228 20.44 -19.31 0.70
C LEU A 228 20.24 -20.04 2.03
N GLU A 229 21.00 -19.69 3.08
CA GLU A 229 20.78 -20.23 4.43
C GLU A 229 19.39 -19.85 4.96
N ALA A 230 18.99 -18.59 4.80
CA ALA A 230 17.70 -18.11 5.28
C ALA A 230 16.53 -18.81 4.55
N LYS A 231 16.62 -18.95 3.21
CA LYS A 231 15.62 -19.69 2.43
C LYS A 231 15.53 -21.16 2.81
N ALA A 232 16.67 -21.83 2.99
CA ALA A 232 16.71 -23.24 3.33
C ALA A 232 16.22 -23.52 4.77
N SER A 233 16.56 -22.65 5.72
CA SER A 233 16.30 -22.88 7.15
C SER A 233 14.90 -22.42 7.59
N HIS A 234 14.36 -21.39 6.94
CA HIS A 234 13.10 -20.74 7.35
C HIS A 234 11.98 -20.84 6.31
N ASN A 235 12.18 -21.65 5.26
CA ASN A 235 11.23 -21.81 4.15
C ASN A 235 10.77 -20.45 3.57
N LEU A 236 11.69 -19.47 3.49
CA LEU A 236 11.41 -18.17 2.87
C LEU A 236 11.17 -18.37 1.37
N LYS A 237 10.10 -17.75 0.86
CA LYS A 237 9.75 -17.76 -0.56
C LYS A 237 10.35 -16.57 -1.29
N TYR A 238 10.36 -15.40 -0.65
CA TYR A 238 10.81 -14.15 -1.24
C TYR A 238 11.77 -13.43 -0.30
N VAL A 239 12.90 -12.98 -0.83
CA VAL A 239 13.83 -12.07 -0.15
C VAL A 239 14.07 -10.87 -1.03
N TYR A 240 13.67 -9.69 -0.56
CA TYR A 240 13.94 -8.41 -1.21
C TYR A 240 15.00 -7.63 -0.44
N VAL A 241 15.70 -6.73 -1.14
CA VAL A 241 16.62 -5.77 -0.53
C VAL A 241 16.23 -4.34 -0.91
N TRP A 242 16.53 -3.39 -0.02
CA TRP A 242 16.33 -1.97 -0.27
C TRP A 242 17.51 -1.35 -1.05
N HIS A 243 17.23 -0.41 -1.96
CA HIS A 243 18.21 0.56 -2.44
C HIS A 243 17.51 1.85 -2.90
N ALA A 244 18.22 2.98 -2.95
CA ALA A 244 17.67 4.19 -3.57
C ALA A 244 17.69 4.10 -5.11
N ILE A 245 16.82 4.83 -5.81
CA ILE A 245 16.85 4.93 -7.28
C ILE A 245 18.21 5.41 -7.80
N THR A 246 18.92 6.21 -7.00
CA THR A 246 20.26 6.73 -7.32
C THR A 246 21.39 5.80 -6.86
N GLY A 247 21.08 4.60 -6.37
CA GLY A 247 22.03 3.63 -5.82
C GLY A 247 22.08 3.65 -4.29
N TYR A 248 22.23 4.84 -3.70
CA TYR A 248 22.05 5.12 -2.27
C TYR A 248 21.53 6.55 -2.09
N TRP A 249 21.32 7.02 -0.85
CA TRP A 249 20.79 8.36 -0.55
C TRP A 249 21.54 9.49 -1.26
N GLY A 250 22.88 9.54 -1.11
CA GLY A 250 23.73 10.48 -1.84
C GLY A 250 24.06 10.03 -3.26
N GLY A 251 23.50 8.95 -3.78
CA GLY A 251 23.80 8.44 -5.11
C GLY A 251 25.08 7.58 -5.18
N VAL A 252 25.72 7.53 -6.35
CA VAL A 252 26.92 6.71 -6.62
C VAL A 252 28.19 7.53 -6.44
N LYS A 253 29.19 6.99 -5.73
CA LYS A 253 30.49 7.64 -5.52
C LYS A 253 31.30 7.67 -6.83
N HIS A 254 31.94 8.80 -7.12
CA HIS A 254 32.53 9.08 -8.45
C HIS A 254 34.05 8.86 -8.54
N ASP A 255 34.71 8.71 -7.41
CA ASP A 255 36.15 8.65 -7.22
C ASP A 255 36.59 7.32 -6.57
N VAL A 256 35.85 6.24 -6.83
CA VAL A 256 36.14 4.90 -6.30
C VAL A 256 36.22 3.84 -7.41
N ALA A 257 37.21 2.96 -7.26
CA ALA A 257 37.47 1.85 -8.17
C ALA A 257 36.24 0.95 -8.36
N GLY A 258 35.87 0.74 -9.62
CA GLY A 258 34.76 -0.12 -10.03
C GLY A 258 33.40 0.59 -10.13
N MET A 259 33.35 1.91 -9.92
CA MET A 259 32.14 2.72 -10.14
C MET A 259 32.30 3.73 -11.27
N GLU A 260 33.52 3.97 -11.76
CA GLU A 260 33.83 5.00 -12.75
C GLU A 260 33.16 4.75 -14.11
N HIS A 261 32.95 3.48 -14.47
CA HIS A 261 32.32 3.11 -15.75
C HIS A 261 30.83 3.46 -15.83
N TYR A 262 30.18 3.71 -14.70
CA TYR A 262 28.82 4.29 -14.66
C TYR A 262 28.81 5.80 -14.89
N SER A 263 29.98 6.44 -14.85
CA SER A 263 30.17 7.89 -15.04
C SER A 263 29.27 8.75 -14.14
N PRO A 264 29.22 8.48 -12.82
CA PRO A 264 28.48 9.32 -11.89
C PRO A 264 29.06 10.74 -11.86
N LYS A 265 28.19 11.74 -11.75
CA LYS A 265 28.59 13.15 -11.62
C LYS A 265 27.84 13.80 -10.47
N LEU A 266 28.50 14.72 -9.77
CA LEU A 266 27.85 15.48 -8.73
C LEU A 266 26.84 16.45 -9.36
N SER A 267 25.59 16.34 -8.91
CA SER A 267 24.46 17.18 -9.31
C SER A 267 23.74 17.67 -8.06
N PHE A 268 23.28 18.91 -8.08
CA PHE A 268 22.66 19.55 -6.91
C PHE A 268 21.15 19.68 -7.15
N PRO A 269 20.30 19.01 -6.35
CA PRO A 269 18.85 19.11 -6.44
C PRO A 269 18.32 20.54 -6.40
N VAL A 270 17.39 20.86 -7.31
CA VAL A 270 16.62 22.11 -7.28
C VAL A 270 15.12 21.78 -7.14
N GLN A 271 14.51 22.24 -6.06
CA GLN A 271 13.09 22.02 -5.80
C GLN A 271 12.20 22.92 -6.66
N SER A 272 10.99 22.43 -6.98
CA SER A 272 9.94 23.30 -7.51
C SER A 272 9.45 24.27 -6.44
N TYR A 273 8.93 25.42 -6.88
CA TYR A 273 8.29 26.37 -5.97
C TYR A 273 7.10 25.73 -5.24
N GLY A 274 6.32 24.89 -5.93
CA GLY A 274 5.18 24.19 -5.34
C GLY A 274 5.59 23.28 -4.18
N VAL A 275 6.64 22.48 -4.35
CA VAL A 275 7.16 21.60 -3.28
C VAL A 275 7.68 22.42 -2.10
N SER A 276 8.40 23.52 -2.35
CA SER A 276 8.91 24.39 -1.27
C SER A 276 7.81 25.09 -0.48
N GLN A 277 6.58 25.16 -1.00
CA GLN A 277 5.43 25.65 -0.24
C GLN A 277 4.92 24.65 0.81
N ASN A 278 5.32 23.38 0.73
CA ASN A 278 4.87 22.34 1.64
C ASN A 278 5.96 21.97 2.68
N GLN A 279 5.87 20.82 3.33
CA GLN A 279 6.74 20.43 4.45
C GLN A 279 8.22 20.31 4.02
N PRO A 280 9.18 20.96 4.71
CA PRO A 280 10.61 20.75 4.53
C PRO A 280 11.03 19.31 4.81
N ASP A 281 12.15 18.87 4.23
CA ASP A 281 12.58 17.48 4.30
C ASP A 281 14.10 17.38 4.53
N ASP A 282 14.50 16.83 5.69
CA ASP A 282 15.89 16.77 6.12
C ASP A 282 16.78 15.94 5.18
N ALA A 283 16.21 14.91 4.53
CA ALA A 283 16.94 14.10 3.56
C ALA A 283 17.26 14.92 2.32
N LEU A 284 16.27 15.63 1.77
CA LEU A 284 16.47 16.51 0.63
C LEU A 284 17.43 17.67 0.95
N ASP A 285 17.29 18.30 2.11
CA ASP A 285 18.18 19.40 2.55
C ASP A 285 19.65 18.91 2.62
N SER A 286 19.86 17.70 3.15
CA SER A 286 21.20 17.07 3.18
C SER A 286 21.76 16.81 1.77
N ILE A 287 20.94 16.27 0.88
CA ILE A 287 21.36 15.98 -0.50
C ILE A 287 21.62 17.28 -1.29
N GLN A 288 20.86 18.34 -1.04
CA GLN A 288 21.12 19.67 -1.61
C GLN A 288 22.47 20.24 -1.18
N VAL A 289 22.83 20.08 0.09
CA VAL A 289 24.10 20.58 0.63
C VAL A 289 25.30 19.75 0.12
N ASN A 290 25.16 18.43 0.11
CA ASN A 290 26.25 17.51 -0.22
C ASN A 290 26.35 17.18 -1.73
N GLY A 291 25.31 17.50 -2.49
CA GLY A 291 25.13 17.05 -3.87
C GLY A 291 24.84 15.56 -3.97
N LEU A 292 24.33 15.13 -5.12
CA LEU A 292 23.98 13.76 -5.45
C LEU A 292 24.88 13.22 -6.56
N GLY A 293 25.41 12.00 -6.39
CA GLY A 293 26.20 11.30 -7.39
C GLY A 293 25.29 10.68 -8.44
N LEU A 294 24.90 11.47 -9.44
CA LEU A 294 23.93 11.08 -10.46
C LEU A 294 24.62 10.26 -11.54
N VAL A 295 24.17 9.00 -11.71
CA VAL A 295 24.62 8.16 -12.82
C VAL A 295 24.16 8.77 -14.15
N HIS A 296 25.05 8.81 -15.14
CA HIS A 296 24.68 9.40 -16.42
C HIS A 296 23.47 8.66 -17.03
N PRO A 297 22.43 9.34 -17.56
CA PRO A 297 21.19 8.67 -17.99
C PRO A 297 21.39 7.58 -19.06
N LYS A 298 22.39 7.73 -19.94
CA LYS A 298 22.77 6.69 -20.92
C LYS A 298 23.43 5.44 -20.33
N LYS A 299 23.82 5.48 -19.05
CA LYS A 299 24.52 4.42 -18.31
C LYS A 299 23.68 3.82 -17.19
N VAL A 300 22.56 4.44 -16.84
CA VAL A 300 21.74 4.02 -15.69
C VAL A 300 21.15 2.61 -15.87
N PHE A 301 20.80 2.19 -17.09
CA PHE A 301 20.41 0.79 -17.34
C PHE A 301 21.55 -0.18 -17.03
N GLN A 302 22.78 0.13 -17.44
CA GLN A 302 23.93 -0.71 -17.12
C GLN A 302 24.13 -0.81 -15.61
N PHE A 303 24.06 0.32 -14.89
CA PHE A 303 24.14 0.36 -13.44
C PHE A 303 23.10 -0.53 -12.76
N TYR A 304 21.81 -0.35 -13.08
CA TYR A 304 20.76 -1.20 -12.51
C TYR A 304 20.92 -2.65 -12.91
N ASN A 305 21.25 -2.92 -14.16
CA ASN A 305 21.39 -4.29 -14.63
C ASN A 305 22.53 -5.01 -13.90
N ASP A 306 23.66 -4.35 -13.70
CA ASP A 306 24.81 -4.94 -13.01
C ASP A 306 24.48 -5.19 -11.52
N LEU A 307 23.82 -4.22 -10.85
CA LEU A 307 23.32 -4.36 -9.48
C LEU A 307 22.29 -5.51 -9.35
N HIS A 308 21.23 -5.48 -10.16
CA HIS A 308 20.16 -6.48 -10.07
C HIS A 308 20.60 -7.87 -10.55
N SER A 309 21.52 -7.97 -11.51
CA SER A 309 22.11 -9.26 -11.91
C SER A 309 22.91 -9.85 -10.75
N TYR A 310 23.67 -9.03 -10.03
CA TYR A 310 24.38 -9.45 -8.83
C TYR A 310 23.40 -9.95 -7.76
N LEU A 311 22.38 -9.16 -7.43
CA LEU A 311 21.36 -9.50 -6.43
C LEU A 311 20.61 -10.80 -6.79
N ALA A 312 20.15 -10.94 -8.03
CA ALA A 312 19.51 -12.16 -8.51
C ALA A 312 20.46 -13.37 -8.41
N SER A 313 21.75 -13.20 -8.73
CA SER A 313 22.75 -14.26 -8.56
C SER A 313 23.02 -14.65 -7.09
N ALA A 314 22.71 -13.75 -6.15
CA ALA A 314 22.74 -14.00 -4.71
C ALA A 314 21.43 -14.63 -4.19
N GLY A 315 20.43 -14.84 -5.05
CA GLY A 315 19.14 -15.43 -4.68
C GLY A 315 18.11 -14.43 -4.17
N ILE A 316 18.34 -13.12 -4.34
CA ILE A 316 17.32 -12.08 -4.10
C ILE A 316 16.24 -12.16 -5.18
N ASP A 317 14.98 -12.03 -4.77
CA ASP A 317 13.82 -12.19 -5.65
C ASP A 317 13.24 -10.85 -6.13
N GLY A 318 13.67 -9.73 -5.53
CA GLY A 318 13.22 -8.39 -5.88
C GLY A 318 13.83 -7.29 -5.03
N VAL A 319 13.37 -6.06 -5.23
CA VAL A 319 13.92 -4.88 -4.55
C VAL A 319 12.84 -3.91 -4.05
N LYS A 320 13.11 -3.20 -2.95
CA LYS A 320 12.38 -1.98 -2.59
C LYS A 320 13.22 -0.80 -3.06
N VAL A 321 12.68 0.04 -3.94
CA VAL A 321 13.43 1.15 -4.54
C VAL A 321 12.90 2.48 -4.02
N ASP A 322 13.68 3.12 -3.15
CA ASP A 322 13.35 4.38 -2.48
C ASP A 322 13.87 5.60 -3.23
N VAL A 323 13.56 6.78 -2.68
CA VAL A 323 14.07 8.08 -3.12
C VAL A 323 13.72 8.41 -4.58
N GLN A 324 12.69 7.79 -5.15
CA GLN A 324 12.42 7.88 -6.60
C GLN A 324 12.12 9.30 -7.07
N ASN A 325 11.39 10.09 -6.28
CA ASN A 325 11.02 11.46 -6.65
C ASN A 325 12.23 12.42 -6.75
N ILE A 326 13.42 12.07 -6.22
CA ILE A 326 14.59 12.98 -6.28
C ILE A 326 14.95 13.36 -7.71
N ILE A 327 14.69 12.45 -8.65
CA ILE A 327 14.98 12.63 -10.07
C ILE A 327 14.30 13.89 -10.63
N GLU A 328 13.15 14.31 -10.09
CA GLU A 328 12.45 15.51 -10.58
C GLU A 328 13.24 16.81 -10.35
N THR A 329 14.14 16.79 -9.36
CA THR A 329 14.93 17.95 -8.94
C THR A 329 16.26 18.06 -9.70
N LEU A 330 16.56 17.09 -10.57
CA LEU A 330 17.84 16.92 -11.25
C LEU A 330 17.72 17.10 -12.77
N GLY A 331 16.59 17.65 -13.25
CA GLY A 331 16.31 17.77 -14.68
C GLY A 331 17.22 18.72 -15.46
N ALA A 332 17.88 19.65 -14.79
CA ALA A 332 18.74 20.67 -15.41
C ALA A 332 19.91 20.04 -16.19
N GLY A 333 20.04 20.40 -17.46
CA GLY A 333 21.06 19.84 -18.36
C GLY A 333 20.70 18.46 -18.93
N HIS A 334 19.53 17.93 -18.59
CA HIS A 334 19.02 16.64 -19.05
C HIS A 334 17.73 16.76 -19.89
N GLY A 335 17.33 17.99 -20.24
CA GLY A 335 16.16 18.24 -21.07
C GLY A 335 14.85 18.22 -20.29
N GLY A 336 14.92 18.50 -18.98
CA GLY A 336 13.78 18.58 -18.08
C GLY A 336 13.53 17.32 -17.25
N ARG A 337 12.79 17.50 -16.16
CA ARG A 337 12.44 16.48 -15.16
C ARG A 337 11.73 15.29 -15.76
N VAL A 338 10.80 15.52 -16.69
CA VAL A 338 10.00 14.45 -17.29
C VAL A 338 10.88 13.52 -18.12
N ARG A 339 11.82 14.07 -18.89
CA ARG A 339 12.76 13.27 -19.70
C ARG A 339 13.68 12.43 -18.83
N LEU A 340 14.27 13.05 -17.81
CA LEU A 340 15.18 12.35 -16.90
C LEU A 340 14.45 11.25 -16.13
N ALA A 341 13.28 11.55 -15.56
CA ALA A 341 12.44 10.59 -14.86
C ALA A 341 12.07 9.41 -15.78
N SER A 342 11.64 9.68 -17.01
CA SER A 342 11.29 8.62 -17.96
C SER A 342 12.47 7.70 -18.26
N GLN A 343 13.68 8.25 -18.47
CA GLN A 343 14.89 7.46 -18.70
C GLN A 343 15.25 6.57 -17.51
N TYR A 344 15.19 7.12 -16.29
CA TYR A 344 15.49 6.38 -15.07
C TYR A 344 14.48 5.25 -14.81
N HIS A 345 13.18 5.53 -14.92
CA HIS A 345 12.14 4.52 -14.69
C HIS A 345 12.12 3.43 -15.77
N GLN A 346 12.34 3.79 -17.06
CA GLN A 346 12.46 2.79 -18.13
C GLN A 346 13.65 1.86 -17.91
N ALA A 347 14.80 2.42 -17.52
CA ALA A 347 15.99 1.63 -17.21
C ALA A 347 15.79 0.72 -16.00
N LEU A 348 15.11 1.23 -14.96
CA LEU A 348 14.75 0.46 -13.77
C LEU A 348 13.85 -0.71 -14.14
N GLU A 349 12.72 -0.46 -14.81
CA GLU A 349 11.77 -1.50 -15.23
C GLU A 349 12.43 -2.54 -16.16
N ALA A 350 13.26 -2.10 -17.10
CA ALA A 350 14.00 -3.02 -17.98
C ALA A 350 14.96 -3.93 -17.19
N SER A 351 15.60 -3.40 -16.15
CA SER A 351 16.46 -4.19 -15.28
C SER A 351 15.68 -5.14 -14.38
N ILE A 352 14.52 -4.73 -13.85
CA ILE A 352 13.64 -5.60 -13.05
C ILE A 352 13.15 -6.75 -13.92
N ALA A 353 12.61 -6.47 -15.11
CA ALA A 353 12.10 -7.48 -16.02
C ALA A 353 13.16 -8.52 -16.43
N ARG A 354 14.43 -8.10 -16.50
CA ARG A 354 15.55 -8.98 -16.85
C ARG A 354 15.99 -9.88 -15.70
N ASN A 355 15.91 -9.43 -14.46
CA ASN A 355 16.56 -10.10 -13.32
C ASN A 355 15.56 -10.71 -12.31
N PHE A 356 14.33 -10.20 -12.25
CA PHE A 356 13.31 -10.63 -11.29
C PHE A 356 12.04 -11.06 -12.03
N PRO A 357 11.89 -12.37 -12.34
CA PRO A 357 10.82 -12.86 -13.21
C PRO A 357 9.42 -12.69 -12.62
N ASP A 358 9.29 -12.44 -11.32
CA ASP A 358 8.02 -12.19 -10.64
C ASP A 358 7.64 -10.70 -10.57
N ASN A 359 8.30 -9.84 -11.34
CA ASN A 359 8.14 -8.38 -11.25
C ASN A 359 8.44 -7.87 -9.83
N GLY A 360 9.55 -8.38 -9.26
CA GLY A 360 9.91 -8.17 -7.87
C GLY A 360 10.41 -6.75 -7.61
N ILE A 361 9.49 -5.82 -7.43
CA ILE A 361 9.80 -4.43 -7.07
C ILE A 361 8.68 -3.80 -6.22
N ILE A 362 9.07 -3.05 -5.19
CA ILE A 362 8.21 -2.09 -4.48
C ILE A 362 8.73 -0.68 -4.79
N ALA A 363 7.92 0.14 -5.47
CA ALA A 363 8.25 1.54 -5.68
C ALA A 363 7.96 2.37 -4.43
N CYS A 364 8.89 3.21 -4.01
CA CYS A 364 8.80 3.91 -2.75
C CYS A 364 9.35 5.34 -2.88
N MET A 365 8.80 6.28 -2.11
CA MET A 365 9.04 7.71 -2.25
C MET A 365 8.80 8.20 -3.69
N SER A 366 7.79 7.62 -4.34
CA SER A 366 7.56 7.65 -5.79
C SER A 366 6.20 8.26 -6.15
N HIS A 367 5.68 9.17 -5.32
CA HIS A 367 4.33 9.71 -5.51
C HIS A 367 4.22 10.79 -6.59
N ASN A 368 5.30 11.23 -7.25
CA ASN A 368 5.18 12.27 -8.28
C ASN A 368 4.55 11.72 -9.58
N THR A 369 3.90 12.60 -10.33
CA THR A 369 3.29 12.19 -11.61
C THR A 369 4.32 11.94 -12.71
N ASP A 370 5.56 12.43 -12.58
CA ASP A 370 6.67 12.10 -13.50
C ASP A 370 6.92 10.58 -13.54
N GLY A 371 6.98 9.94 -12.37
CA GLY A 371 7.17 8.50 -12.21
C GLY A 371 5.90 7.70 -12.52
N LEU A 372 4.75 8.13 -11.98
CA LEU A 372 3.47 7.42 -12.18
C LEU A 372 3.10 7.30 -13.67
N TYR A 373 3.24 8.39 -14.43
CA TYR A 373 2.98 8.39 -15.87
C TYR A 373 4.15 7.82 -16.70
N SER A 374 5.23 7.33 -16.09
CA SER A 374 6.35 6.68 -16.78
C SER A 374 6.45 5.16 -16.51
N SER A 375 5.58 4.58 -15.68
CA SER A 375 5.70 3.18 -15.27
C SER A 375 4.75 2.24 -16.03
N LYS A 376 5.32 1.30 -16.79
CA LYS A 376 4.56 0.30 -17.55
C LYS A 376 4.45 -1.04 -16.83
N GLN A 377 5.42 -1.41 -16.01
CA GLN A 377 5.57 -2.75 -15.44
C GLN A 377 5.51 -2.77 -13.92
N THR A 378 6.17 -1.82 -13.24
CA THR A 378 6.22 -1.78 -11.77
C THR A 378 4.81 -1.76 -11.20
N ALA A 379 4.50 -2.75 -10.35
CA ALA A 379 3.13 -3.08 -9.97
C ALA A 379 2.81 -2.82 -8.51
N VAL A 380 3.77 -2.44 -7.66
CA VAL A 380 3.57 -2.15 -6.24
C VAL A 380 4.15 -0.79 -5.90
N ILE A 381 3.41 0.02 -5.14
CA ILE A 381 3.84 1.35 -4.69
C ILE A 381 3.54 1.53 -3.21
N ARG A 382 4.50 1.99 -2.41
CA ARG A 382 4.24 2.40 -1.04
C ARG A 382 3.32 3.63 -1.03
N ALA A 383 2.26 3.60 -0.24
CA ALA A 383 1.12 4.50 -0.38
C ALA A 383 1.10 5.69 0.59
N SER A 384 2.07 5.82 1.48
CA SER A 384 2.17 6.91 2.45
C SER A 384 3.61 7.15 2.89
N ASP A 385 3.79 8.23 3.65
CA ASP A 385 4.98 8.40 4.48
C ASP A 385 5.14 7.26 5.49
N ASP A 386 6.35 7.15 6.06
CA ASP A 386 6.73 6.11 7.01
C ASP A 386 5.71 5.97 8.15
N PHE A 387 5.44 4.73 8.56
CA PHE A 387 4.86 4.44 9.87
C PHE A 387 5.84 4.89 10.95
N TRP A 388 5.48 5.93 11.72
CA TRP A 388 6.29 6.45 12.83
C TRP A 388 5.78 5.93 14.18
N PRO A 389 6.23 4.76 14.69
CA PRO A 389 5.68 4.12 15.89
C PRO A 389 5.72 5.02 17.13
N ARG A 390 6.69 5.94 17.20
CA ARG A 390 6.90 6.81 18.35
C ARG A 390 6.24 8.18 18.24
N ASP A 391 5.67 8.52 17.08
CA ASP A 391 4.90 9.75 16.88
C ASP A 391 3.40 9.43 16.98
N PRO A 392 2.72 9.81 18.08
CA PRO A 392 1.30 9.53 18.23
C PRO A 392 0.41 10.24 17.20
N ALA A 393 0.88 11.34 16.59
CA ALA A 393 0.15 12.03 15.53
C ALA A 393 0.08 11.19 14.24
N SER A 394 1.09 10.36 14.00
CA SER A 394 1.23 9.61 12.75
C SER A 394 0.16 8.53 12.58
N HIS A 395 -0.33 7.90 13.64
CA HIS A 395 -1.10 6.65 13.52
C HIS A 395 -2.45 6.81 12.80
N THR A 396 -3.25 7.81 13.19
CA THR A 396 -4.55 8.04 12.54
C THR A 396 -4.39 8.68 11.17
N ILE A 397 -3.38 9.54 11.02
CA ILE A 397 -3.02 10.18 9.75
C ILE A 397 -2.59 9.12 8.73
N HIS A 398 -1.78 8.15 9.15
CA HIS A 398 -1.29 7.07 8.30
C HIS A 398 -2.45 6.29 7.67
N ILE A 399 -3.40 5.78 8.46
CA ILE A 399 -4.57 5.05 7.92
C ILE A 399 -5.37 5.93 6.95
N ALA A 400 -5.62 7.18 7.31
CA ALA A 400 -6.34 8.10 6.42
C ALA A 400 -5.56 8.33 5.12
N SER A 401 -4.26 8.57 5.17
CA SER A 401 -3.44 8.81 3.99
C SER A 401 -3.30 7.59 3.10
N VAL A 402 -3.03 6.38 3.62
CA VAL A 402 -2.97 5.18 2.77
C VAL A 402 -4.30 4.90 2.08
N ALA A 403 -5.43 5.08 2.77
CA ALA A 403 -6.75 4.85 2.19
C ALA A 403 -7.05 5.86 1.06
N TYR A 404 -6.87 7.16 1.29
CA TYR A 404 -7.16 8.18 0.29
C TYR A 404 -6.15 8.17 -0.85
N ASN A 405 -4.85 7.98 -0.59
CA ASN A 405 -3.85 7.84 -1.65
C ASN A 405 -4.13 6.61 -2.53
N SER A 406 -4.67 5.52 -1.96
CA SER A 406 -5.06 4.31 -2.72
C SER A 406 -6.17 4.55 -3.74
N VAL A 407 -6.95 5.64 -3.62
CA VAL A 407 -7.95 6.04 -4.62
C VAL A 407 -7.28 6.39 -5.97
N PHE A 408 -6.12 7.04 -5.93
CA PHE A 408 -5.39 7.45 -7.13
C PHE A 408 -4.24 6.51 -7.46
N LEU A 409 -3.36 6.23 -6.50
CA LEU A 409 -2.23 5.32 -6.69
C LEU A 409 -2.67 3.93 -7.12
N GLY A 410 -3.82 3.48 -6.61
CA GLY A 410 -4.45 2.23 -6.98
C GLY A 410 -4.66 2.09 -8.50
N GLU A 411 -4.89 3.18 -9.24
CA GLU A 411 -5.08 3.10 -10.70
C GLU A 411 -3.77 2.79 -11.46
N PHE A 412 -2.61 3.01 -10.82
CA PHE A 412 -1.29 2.78 -11.42
C PHE A 412 -0.63 1.50 -10.93
N MET A 413 -0.75 1.19 -9.64
CA MET A 413 -0.04 0.10 -8.94
C MET A 413 -0.86 -0.39 -7.74
N GLN A 414 -0.55 -1.58 -7.23
CA GLN A 414 -1.08 -2.06 -5.96
C GLN A 414 -0.47 -1.25 -4.81
N PRO A 415 -1.29 -0.53 -4.01
CA PRO A 415 -0.78 0.21 -2.87
C PRO A 415 -0.26 -0.74 -1.79
N ASP A 416 0.96 -0.50 -1.32
CA ASP A 416 1.57 -1.08 -0.14
C ASP A 416 1.38 -0.09 1.03
N TRP A 417 0.79 -0.57 2.12
CA TRP A 417 0.40 0.28 3.27
C TRP A 417 1.47 0.31 4.35
N ASP A 418 2.70 -0.03 4.00
CA ASP A 418 3.87 0.01 4.87
C ASP A 418 3.83 -1.02 6.01
N MET A 419 5.00 -1.25 6.61
CA MET A 419 5.13 -2.07 7.82
C MET A 419 4.34 -1.49 9.01
N PHE A 420 4.09 -2.33 10.00
CA PHE A 420 3.64 -1.89 11.32
C PHE A 420 4.31 -2.71 12.44
N HIS A 421 4.10 -2.29 13.69
CA HIS A 421 4.50 -3.07 14.86
C HIS A 421 3.32 -3.86 15.41
N SER A 422 3.49 -5.18 15.52
CA SER A 422 2.51 -6.05 16.18
C SER A 422 2.46 -5.82 17.68
N LEU A 423 3.59 -5.49 18.33
CA LEU A 423 3.61 -5.18 19.76
C LEU A 423 3.58 -3.65 19.99
N HIS A 424 2.39 -3.07 19.88
CA HIS A 424 2.18 -1.62 20.03
C HIS A 424 0.75 -1.29 20.49
N PRO A 425 0.51 -0.18 21.24
CA PRO A 425 -0.85 0.22 21.63
C PRO A 425 -1.84 0.42 20.47
N MET A 426 -1.34 0.68 19.26
CA MET A 426 -2.11 0.83 18.02
C MET A 426 -2.00 -0.40 17.10
N ALA A 427 -1.48 -1.52 17.57
CA ALA A 427 -1.21 -2.69 16.73
C ALA A 427 -2.47 -3.26 16.08
N GLU A 428 -3.51 -3.53 16.86
CA GLU A 428 -4.78 -4.04 16.31
C GLU A 428 -5.43 -3.07 15.32
N TYR A 429 -5.34 -1.77 15.59
CA TYR A 429 -5.85 -0.72 14.71
C TYR A 429 -5.15 -0.75 13.33
N HIS A 430 -3.83 -0.89 13.32
CA HIS A 430 -3.03 -0.99 12.10
C HIS A 430 -3.18 -2.36 11.41
N ALA A 431 -3.27 -3.44 12.17
CA ALA A 431 -3.50 -4.80 11.66
C ALA A 431 -4.84 -4.89 10.91
N ALA A 432 -5.92 -4.38 11.52
CA ALA A 432 -7.23 -4.31 10.89
C ALA A 432 -7.21 -3.51 9.59
N ALA A 433 -6.44 -2.42 9.53
CA ALA A 433 -6.27 -1.63 8.30
C ALA A 433 -5.70 -2.47 7.15
N ARG A 434 -4.62 -3.23 7.41
CA ARG A 434 -3.98 -4.08 6.39
C ARG A 434 -4.89 -5.20 5.91
N ALA A 435 -5.75 -5.74 6.79
CA ALA A 435 -6.74 -6.75 6.41
C ALA A 435 -7.74 -6.25 5.34
N VAL A 436 -8.05 -4.95 5.37
CA VAL A 436 -9.00 -4.31 4.43
C VAL A 436 -8.27 -3.66 3.24
N GLY A 437 -6.98 -3.33 3.37
CA GLY A 437 -6.23 -2.56 2.37
C GLY A 437 -5.93 -3.29 1.06
N GLY A 438 -6.02 -4.63 1.04
CA GLY A 438 -5.60 -5.46 -0.11
C GLY A 438 -4.10 -5.34 -0.43
N CYS A 439 -3.33 -4.84 0.52
CA CYS A 439 -1.90 -4.58 0.45
C CYS A 439 -1.07 -5.77 0.97
N SER A 440 0.25 -5.67 0.85
CA SER A 440 1.18 -6.54 1.57
C SER A 440 1.01 -6.42 3.08
N VAL A 441 1.23 -7.52 3.78
CA VAL A 441 1.18 -7.58 5.24
C VAL A 441 2.56 -7.99 5.75
N TYR A 442 3.29 -7.03 6.30
CA TYR A 442 4.57 -7.31 6.96
C TYR A 442 4.75 -6.41 8.18
N VAL A 443 5.50 -6.93 9.16
CA VAL A 443 5.85 -6.19 10.37
C VAL A 443 7.30 -5.78 10.38
N SER A 444 7.66 -4.87 11.29
CA SER A 444 9.05 -4.47 11.52
C SER A 444 9.46 -4.53 12.99
N ASP A 445 8.75 -5.35 13.79
CA ASP A 445 9.07 -5.60 15.19
C ASP A 445 10.50 -6.11 15.37
N LYS A 446 11.11 -5.78 16.52
CA LYS A 446 12.40 -6.35 16.93
C LYS A 446 12.26 -7.85 17.21
N PRO A 447 13.31 -8.66 16.99
CA PRO A 447 13.31 -10.06 17.37
C PRO A 447 12.85 -10.26 18.82
N GLY A 448 11.91 -11.19 19.02
CA GLY A 448 11.32 -11.49 20.34
C GLY A 448 10.30 -10.48 20.88
N HIS A 449 9.96 -9.43 20.14
CA HIS A 449 9.02 -8.39 20.56
C HIS A 449 7.77 -8.38 19.66
N HIS A 450 7.10 -9.53 19.58
CA HIS A 450 5.96 -9.75 18.70
C HIS A 450 4.68 -9.95 19.50
N ASP A 451 3.55 -9.49 18.98
CA ASP A 451 2.22 -9.87 19.48
C ASP A 451 1.60 -10.92 18.55
N PHE A 452 1.72 -12.19 18.94
CA PHE A 452 1.21 -13.29 18.13
C PHE A 452 -0.31 -13.39 18.11
N ASP A 453 -1.01 -12.81 19.08
CA ASP A 453 -2.47 -12.79 19.07
C ASP A 453 -2.99 -11.81 18.01
N VAL A 454 -2.30 -10.67 17.84
CA VAL A 454 -2.55 -9.76 16.72
C VAL A 454 -2.17 -10.39 15.39
N LEU A 455 -0.98 -10.99 15.29
CA LEU A 455 -0.50 -11.58 14.02
C LEU A 455 -1.39 -12.74 13.54
N LYS A 456 -1.91 -13.60 14.44
CA LYS A 456 -2.82 -14.70 14.07
C LYS A 456 -4.19 -14.25 13.58
N LYS A 457 -4.55 -12.96 13.73
CA LYS A 457 -5.74 -12.37 13.09
C LYS A 457 -5.51 -12.02 11.61
N LEU A 458 -4.27 -12.10 11.11
CA LEU A 458 -3.85 -11.78 9.74
C LEU A 458 -3.16 -12.94 9.01
N VAL A 459 -2.38 -13.72 9.73
CA VAL A 459 -1.43 -14.70 9.18
C VAL A 459 -1.93 -16.12 9.42
N LEU A 460 -1.97 -16.92 8.36
CA LEU A 460 -2.27 -18.35 8.42
C LEU A 460 -1.02 -19.15 8.86
N PRO A 461 -1.16 -20.39 9.37
CA PRO A 461 -0.03 -21.18 9.85
C PRO A 461 1.07 -21.45 8.82
N ASP A 462 0.72 -21.48 7.52
CA ASP A 462 1.68 -21.65 6.42
C ASP A 462 2.45 -20.36 6.09
N GLY A 463 2.12 -19.24 6.75
CA GLY A 463 2.68 -17.91 6.54
C GLY A 463 2.01 -17.12 5.42
N SER A 464 0.93 -17.63 4.83
CA SER A 464 0.14 -16.90 3.85
C SER A 464 -0.87 -15.96 4.51
N VAL A 465 -1.40 -14.99 3.76
CA VAL A 465 -2.39 -14.02 4.25
C VAL A 465 -3.69 -14.06 3.46
N LEU A 466 -4.79 -13.68 4.13
CA LEU A 466 -6.10 -13.51 3.50
C LEU A 466 -6.22 -12.10 2.90
N ARG A 467 -5.40 -11.81 1.88
CA ARG A 467 -5.38 -10.48 1.22
C ARG A 467 -6.67 -10.25 0.42
N ALA A 468 -7.27 -9.07 0.57
CA ALA A 468 -8.39 -8.64 -0.27
C ALA A 468 -7.93 -8.31 -1.72
N GLU A 469 -8.85 -8.39 -2.68
CA GLU A 469 -8.55 -8.41 -4.12
C GLU A 469 -8.21 -7.03 -4.71
N LEU A 470 -8.80 -5.95 -4.18
CA LEU A 470 -8.65 -4.59 -4.72
C LEU A 470 -7.73 -3.74 -3.84
N PRO A 471 -7.28 -2.56 -4.28
CA PRO A 471 -6.81 -1.53 -3.37
C PRO A 471 -7.95 -1.06 -2.45
N GLY A 472 -7.73 -1.06 -1.14
CA GLY A 472 -8.70 -0.55 -0.17
C GLY A 472 -8.93 0.96 -0.34
N ARG A 473 -10.19 1.39 -0.36
CA ARG A 473 -10.58 2.79 -0.63
C ARG A 473 -11.62 3.29 0.38
N PRO A 474 -11.66 4.59 0.68
CA PRO A 474 -12.74 5.18 1.46
C PRO A 474 -14.08 4.90 0.78
N THR A 475 -15.14 4.67 1.53
CA THR A 475 -16.51 4.54 0.99
C THR A 475 -16.97 5.86 0.37
N LYS A 476 -17.96 5.78 -0.51
CA LYS A 476 -18.46 6.93 -1.30
C LYS A 476 -18.86 8.12 -0.42
N ASP A 477 -19.47 7.85 0.74
CA ASP A 477 -19.87 8.88 1.71
C ASP A 477 -18.69 9.49 2.51
N CYS A 478 -17.54 8.82 2.55
CA CYS A 478 -16.33 9.36 3.17
C CYS A 478 -15.48 10.21 2.21
N LEU A 479 -15.60 10.04 0.88
CA LEU A 479 -14.70 10.68 -0.11
C LEU A 479 -14.55 12.20 0.08
N PHE A 480 -15.62 12.89 0.45
CA PHE A 480 -15.65 14.37 0.59
C PHE A 480 -15.77 14.83 2.06
N ALA A 481 -15.54 13.94 3.02
CA ALA A 481 -15.53 14.25 4.46
C ALA A 481 -14.11 14.17 5.01
N ASP A 482 -13.80 14.90 6.10
CA ASP A 482 -12.47 14.89 6.71
C ASP A 482 -12.42 14.00 7.96
N PRO A 483 -12.07 12.71 7.82
CA PRO A 483 -12.13 11.76 8.93
C PRO A 483 -11.09 12.03 10.01
N ALA A 484 -10.17 12.97 9.78
CA ALA A 484 -9.06 13.28 10.66
C ALA A 484 -9.30 14.55 11.49
N ARG A 485 -10.12 15.49 10.98
CA ARG A 485 -10.23 16.85 11.55
C ARG A 485 -11.66 17.37 11.73
N ASP A 486 -12.69 16.81 11.11
CA ASP A 486 -14.04 17.39 11.17
C ASP A 486 -14.80 17.12 12.49
N GLY A 487 -14.22 16.32 13.39
CA GLY A 487 -14.78 15.97 14.69
C GLY A 487 -16.07 15.13 14.61
N LYS A 488 -16.44 14.65 13.42
CA LYS A 488 -17.75 14.04 13.15
C LYS A 488 -17.64 12.68 12.48
N ASN A 489 -16.90 12.58 11.37
CA ASN A 489 -16.98 11.43 10.48
C ASN A 489 -15.96 10.35 10.86
N LEU A 490 -16.42 9.10 10.86
CA LEU A 490 -15.54 7.92 10.88
C LEU A 490 -15.07 7.63 9.46
N LEU A 491 -13.84 7.14 9.32
CA LEU A 491 -13.34 6.65 8.03
C LEU A 491 -13.85 5.23 7.83
N LYS A 492 -14.64 5.00 6.78
CA LYS A 492 -15.01 3.67 6.33
C LYS A 492 -14.16 3.32 5.10
N ILE A 493 -13.53 2.15 5.11
CA ILE A 493 -12.69 1.63 4.03
C ILE A 493 -13.31 0.33 3.56
N TRP A 494 -13.53 0.17 2.27
CA TRP A 494 -14.10 -1.05 1.71
C TRP A 494 -13.14 -1.74 0.75
N ASN A 495 -13.33 -3.05 0.60
CA ASN A 495 -12.66 -3.91 -0.35
C ASN A 495 -13.51 -5.15 -0.66
N LEU A 496 -13.06 -5.99 -1.60
CA LEU A 496 -13.68 -7.24 -1.98
C LEU A 496 -12.76 -8.44 -1.76
N ASN A 497 -13.38 -9.55 -1.41
CA ASN A 497 -12.87 -10.90 -1.62
C ASN A 497 -13.64 -11.54 -2.79
N LYS A 498 -13.31 -12.78 -3.14
CA LYS A 498 -13.97 -13.52 -4.23
C LYS A 498 -15.49 -13.65 -4.07
N HIS A 499 -15.96 -13.80 -2.82
CA HIS A 499 -17.37 -14.09 -2.51
C HIS A 499 -17.95 -13.23 -1.39
N THR A 500 -17.17 -12.30 -0.82
CA THR A 500 -17.63 -11.39 0.23
C THR A 500 -17.05 -10.00 0.02
N GLY A 501 -17.68 -8.99 0.60
CA GLY A 501 -17.06 -7.70 0.91
C GLY A 501 -16.36 -7.72 2.26
N VAL A 502 -15.41 -6.80 2.43
CA VAL A 502 -14.83 -6.45 3.73
C VAL A 502 -14.89 -4.93 3.92
N LEU A 503 -15.32 -4.51 5.10
CA LEU A 503 -15.52 -3.09 5.45
C LEU A 503 -14.85 -2.80 6.80
N GLY A 504 -13.82 -1.97 6.82
CA GLY A 504 -13.22 -1.46 8.05
C GLY A 504 -13.78 -0.08 8.40
N VAL A 505 -14.05 0.17 9.68
CA VAL A 505 -14.48 1.48 10.20
C VAL A 505 -13.49 1.93 11.25
N PHE A 506 -12.93 3.14 11.08
CA PHE A 506 -11.83 3.66 11.90
C PHE A 506 -12.16 5.07 12.39
N ASN A 507 -11.98 5.32 13.68
CA ASN A 507 -11.98 6.68 14.19
C ASN A 507 -10.58 7.30 14.04
N CYS A 508 -10.40 8.10 12.99
CA CYS A 508 -9.13 8.76 12.68
C CYS A 508 -9.03 10.19 13.25
N GLN A 509 -10.02 10.64 14.04
CA GLN A 509 -10.13 12.02 14.49
C GLN A 509 -9.05 12.37 15.53
N GLY A 510 -8.51 13.58 15.43
CA GLY A 510 -7.66 14.21 16.45
C GLY A 510 -6.25 14.55 16.01
N ALA A 511 -5.80 14.02 14.87
CA ALA A 511 -4.52 14.40 14.27
C ALA A 511 -4.67 14.57 12.76
N GLY A 512 -3.89 15.48 12.16
CA GLY A 512 -3.92 15.76 10.72
C GLY A 512 -2.74 16.60 10.28
N TRP A 513 -2.47 16.63 8.98
CA TRP A 513 -1.49 17.55 8.41
C TRP A 513 -1.96 19.01 8.57
N CYS A 514 -1.09 19.87 9.12
CA CYS A 514 -1.35 21.29 9.31
C CYS A 514 -0.77 22.11 8.15
N ARG A 515 -1.62 22.88 7.46
CA ARG A 515 -1.19 23.76 6.35
C ARG A 515 -0.31 24.93 6.82
N VAL A 516 -0.53 25.41 8.06
CA VAL A 516 0.19 26.56 8.60
C VAL A 516 1.58 26.14 9.08
N ASP A 517 1.64 25.13 9.94
CA ASP A 517 2.91 24.64 10.49
C ASP A 517 3.66 23.68 9.54
N LYS A 518 3.02 23.27 8.45
CA LYS A 518 3.54 22.37 7.42
C LYS A 518 4.08 21.06 8.00
N LYS A 519 3.35 20.47 8.95
CA LYS A 519 3.68 19.19 9.59
C LYS A 519 2.45 18.51 10.14
N ASN A 520 2.58 17.23 10.46
CA ASN A 520 1.54 16.48 11.17
C ASN A 520 1.44 16.96 12.62
N LEU A 521 0.22 17.20 13.09
CA LEU A 521 -0.06 17.67 14.44
C LEU A 521 -1.28 16.96 15.02
N ILE A 522 -1.24 16.74 16.34
CA ILE A 522 -2.43 16.47 17.14
C ILE A 522 -3.11 17.81 17.37
N HIS A 523 -4.31 17.99 16.81
CA HIS A 523 -5.09 19.21 16.97
C HIS A 523 -6.15 19.06 18.07
N ASP A 524 -6.52 17.82 18.40
CA ASP A 524 -7.46 17.50 19.47
C ASP A 524 -6.99 16.25 20.25
N PHE A 525 -6.46 16.49 21.45
CA PHE A 525 -6.02 15.43 22.38
C PHE A 525 -7.19 14.72 23.08
N GLN A 526 -8.41 15.27 23.00
CA GLN A 526 -9.63 14.72 23.60
C GLN A 526 -10.68 14.40 22.52
N SER A 527 -10.19 13.91 21.38
CA SER A 527 -10.99 13.50 20.24
C SER A 527 -12.18 12.62 20.67
N LYS A 528 -13.34 12.94 20.10
CA LYS A 528 -14.64 12.45 20.58
C LYS A 528 -14.90 11.00 20.18
N THR A 529 -15.91 10.44 20.84
CA THR A 529 -16.57 9.23 20.38
C THR A 529 -17.54 9.61 19.25
N ASN A 530 -17.45 8.92 18.13
CA ASN A 530 -18.17 9.25 16.90
C ASN A 530 -19.04 8.07 16.46
N THR A 531 -20.18 8.39 15.85
CA THR A 531 -21.13 7.39 15.36
C THR A 531 -21.26 7.52 13.85
N ALA A 532 -21.21 6.37 13.16
CA ALA A 532 -21.55 6.26 11.76
C ALA A 532 -22.61 5.17 11.56
N THR A 533 -23.05 4.98 10.33
CA THR A 533 -23.88 3.85 9.93
C THR A 533 -23.18 3.08 8.83
N ILE A 534 -23.24 1.75 8.93
CA ILE A 534 -22.79 0.85 7.88
C ILE A 534 -23.98 0.32 7.08
N ARG A 535 -23.78 0.07 5.79
CA ARG A 535 -24.76 -0.56 4.90
C ARG A 535 -24.04 -1.53 3.96
N PRO A 536 -24.70 -2.58 3.44
CA PRO A 536 -24.08 -3.44 2.45
C PRO A 536 -23.57 -2.70 1.22
N LYS A 537 -24.29 -1.66 0.78
CA LYS A 537 -23.90 -0.78 -0.33
C LYS A 537 -22.64 0.07 -0.08
N ASP A 538 -22.13 0.11 1.15
CA ASP A 538 -20.86 0.79 1.44
C ASP A 538 -19.68 0.00 0.85
N VAL A 539 -19.86 -1.29 0.58
CA VAL A 539 -18.98 -2.06 -0.30
C VAL A 539 -19.47 -1.86 -1.74
N ASP A 540 -18.89 -0.88 -2.42
CA ASP A 540 -19.42 -0.36 -3.68
C ASP A 540 -19.55 -1.44 -4.77
N TYR A 541 -18.59 -2.38 -4.83
CA TYR A 541 -18.58 -3.46 -5.81
C TYR A 541 -19.21 -4.77 -5.32
N LEU A 542 -19.90 -4.77 -4.18
CA LEU A 542 -20.65 -5.93 -3.70
C LEU A 542 -21.61 -6.53 -4.76
N PRO A 543 -22.33 -5.73 -5.58
CA PRO A 543 -23.17 -6.27 -6.66
C PRO A 543 -22.40 -7.10 -7.70
N LYS A 544 -21.09 -6.87 -7.89
CA LYS A 544 -20.28 -7.60 -8.88
C LYS A 544 -19.99 -9.05 -8.49
N ILE A 545 -20.13 -9.38 -7.20
CA ILE A 545 -19.88 -10.73 -6.66
C ILE A 545 -21.16 -11.40 -6.14
N ALA A 546 -22.30 -10.71 -6.23
CA ALA A 546 -23.60 -11.24 -5.88
C ALA A 546 -24.20 -12.03 -7.06
N ASP A 547 -25.18 -12.88 -6.77
CA ASP A 547 -25.97 -13.55 -7.82
C ASP A 547 -26.76 -12.53 -8.65
N GLU A 548 -27.05 -12.85 -9.92
CA GLU A 548 -27.77 -11.97 -10.85
C GLU A 548 -29.12 -11.47 -10.31
N ASN A 549 -29.80 -12.29 -9.50
CA ASN A 549 -31.11 -11.98 -8.92
C ASN A 549 -31.04 -11.42 -7.48
N TRP A 550 -29.85 -11.03 -7.02
CA TRP A 550 -29.66 -10.51 -5.67
C TRP A 550 -30.50 -9.26 -5.43
N ASN A 551 -31.37 -9.32 -4.42
CA ASN A 551 -32.32 -8.25 -4.11
C ASN A 551 -31.74 -7.14 -3.20
N GLY A 552 -30.47 -7.27 -2.78
CA GLY A 552 -29.80 -6.34 -1.85
C GLY A 552 -29.74 -6.80 -0.39
N ASP A 553 -30.43 -7.89 -0.03
CA ASP A 553 -30.37 -8.47 1.32
C ASP A 553 -28.99 -9.04 1.59
N SER A 554 -28.41 -8.75 2.75
CA SER A 554 -27.08 -9.20 3.12
C SER A 554 -27.03 -9.67 4.55
N VAL A 555 -25.95 -10.37 4.89
CA VAL A 555 -25.52 -10.55 6.27
C VAL A 555 -24.24 -9.78 6.51
N VAL A 556 -24.11 -9.26 7.73
CA VAL A 556 -22.93 -8.54 8.17
C VAL A 556 -22.46 -9.17 9.47
N TYR A 557 -21.17 -9.54 9.50
CA TYR A 557 -20.51 -10.10 10.68
C TYR A 557 -19.52 -9.09 11.24
N SER A 558 -19.64 -8.75 12.52
CA SER A 558 -18.73 -7.87 13.27
C SER A 558 -17.58 -8.69 13.87
N HIS A 559 -16.34 -8.36 13.54
CA HIS A 559 -15.17 -9.13 13.98
C HIS A 559 -14.79 -8.88 15.44
N LYS A 560 -14.89 -7.63 15.92
CA LYS A 560 -14.61 -7.28 17.31
C LYS A 560 -15.79 -7.57 18.23
N GLY A 561 -17.02 -7.34 17.75
CA GLY A 561 -18.25 -7.65 18.47
C GLY A 561 -18.60 -9.13 18.50
N GLY A 562 -18.31 -9.87 17.42
CA GLY A 562 -18.57 -11.30 17.31
C GLY A 562 -20.01 -11.66 16.87
N ASP A 563 -20.81 -10.66 16.51
CA ASP A 563 -22.23 -10.81 16.19
C ASP A 563 -22.50 -10.81 14.68
N LEU A 564 -23.50 -11.60 14.27
CA LEU A 564 -24.00 -11.66 12.90
C LEU A 564 -25.39 -11.02 12.81
N VAL A 565 -25.57 -10.11 11.86
CA VAL A 565 -26.83 -9.41 11.63
C VAL A 565 -27.26 -9.56 10.18
N ARG A 566 -28.50 -10.01 9.96
CA ARG A 566 -29.16 -9.90 8.65
C ARG A 566 -29.62 -8.47 8.41
N LEU A 567 -29.17 -7.86 7.32
CA LEU A 567 -29.56 -6.53 6.89
C LEU A 567 -30.37 -6.60 5.59
N PRO A 568 -31.69 -6.33 5.65
CA PRO A 568 -32.50 -6.18 4.45
C PRO A 568 -32.00 -5.04 3.56
N ARG A 569 -32.35 -5.06 2.27
CA ARG A 569 -32.00 -3.99 1.33
C ARG A 569 -32.29 -2.60 1.91
N GLY A 570 -31.26 -1.77 1.95
CA GLY A 570 -31.36 -0.37 2.38
C GLY A 570 -31.33 -0.14 3.90
N ALA A 571 -31.39 -1.21 4.70
CA ALA A 571 -31.18 -1.14 6.14
C ALA A 571 -29.77 -0.65 6.47
N ALA A 572 -29.61 -0.09 7.66
CA ALA A 572 -28.35 0.44 8.16
C ALA A 572 -28.11 -0.02 9.60
N LEU A 573 -26.87 -0.37 9.91
CA LEU A 573 -26.45 -0.73 11.26
C LEU A 573 -25.63 0.43 11.86
N PRO A 574 -25.99 0.97 13.03
CA PRO A 574 -25.19 2.01 13.68
C PRO A 574 -23.91 1.42 14.27
N ILE A 575 -22.83 2.19 14.25
CA ILE A 575 -21.58 1.87 14.94
C ILE A 575 -21.05 3.12 15.64
N THR A 576 -20.62 2.96 16.89
CA THR A 576 -20.05 4.03 17.72
C THR A 576 -18.64 3.64 18.15
N LEU A 577 -17.66 4.46 17.78
CA LEU A 577 -16.24 4.22 18.04
C LEU A 577 -15.62 5.35 18.84
N LYS A 578 -14.86 4.99 19.89
CA LYS A 578 -14.00 5.94 20.62
C LYS A 578 -12.87 6.42 19.70
N SER A 579 -12.19 7.51 20.08
CA SER A 579 -10.98 7.93 19.38
C SER A 579 -9.98 6.78 19.30
N ARG A 580 -9.37 6.61 18.11
CA ARG A 580 -8.40 5.53 17.82
C ARG A 580 -8.95 4.10 17.93
N ASP A 581 -10.27 3.96 17.96
CA ASP A 581 -10.93 2.65 17.92
C ASP A 581 -11.35 2.27 16.49
N PHE A 582 -11.62 0.99 16.27
CA PHE A 582 -11.97 0.43 14.98
C PHE A 582 -12.94 -0.76 15.11
N GLU A 583 -13.50 -1.15 13.96
CA GLU A 583 -14.20 -2.41 13.75
C GLU A 583 -13.99 -2.87 12.30
N VAL A 584 -14.01 -4.18 12.06
CA VAL A 584 -14.01 -4.77 10.71
C VAL A 584 -15.27 -5.61 10.55
N PHE A 585 -15.87 -5.52 9.37
CA PHE A 585 -17.05 -6.27 9.01
C PHE A 585 -16.81 -7.13 7.78
N THR A 586 -17.27 -8.38 7.83
CA THR A 586 -17.50 -9.18 6.62
C THR A 586 -18.93 -8.93 6.15
N VAL A 587 -19.09 -8.53 4.89
CA VAL A 587 -20.39 -8.21 4.29
C VAL A 587 -20.66 -9.21 3.17
N VAL A 588 -21.76 -9.96 3.24
CA VAL A 588 -22.02 -11.06 2.30
C VAL A 588 -23.42 -10.92 1.70
N PRO A 589 -23.55 -10.90 0.35
CA PRO A 589 -24.87 -10.92 -0.27
C PRO A 589 -25.56 -12.25 0.05
N LEU A 590 -26.83 -12.20 0.46
CA LEU A 590 -27.59 -13.42 0.73
C LEU A 590 -27.96 -14.13 -0.56
N LYS A 591 -27.84 -15.45 -0.53
CA LYS A 591 -28.29 -16.34 -1.59
C LYS A 591 -29.48 -17.16 -1.14
N GLU A 592 -30.46 -17.31 -2.02
CA GLU A 592 -31.63 -18.17 -1.80
C GLU A 592 -31.34 -19.58 -2.34
N LEU A 593 -31.68 -20.58 -1.54
CA LEU A 593 -31.63 -22.01 -1.83
C LEU A 593 -33.06 -22.55 -1.98
N ALA A 594 -33.19 -23.86 -2.18
CA ALA A 594 -34.50 -24.50 -2.26
C ALA A 594 -35.36 -24.20 -1.01
N ASN A 595 -36.67 -24.15 -1.20
CA ASN A 595 -37.67 -23.91 -0.14
C ASN A 595 -37.54 -22.56 0.59
N GLY A 596 -36.94 -21.54 -0.04
CA GLY A 596 -36.82 -20.18 0.52
C GLY A 596 -35.78 -20.06 1.63
N ILE A 597 -34.90 -21.06 1.77
CA ILE A 597 -33.78 -21.04 2.71
C ILE A 597 -32.76 -20.01 2.21
N THR A 598 -32.20 -19.21 3.12
CA THR A 598 -31.14 -18.25 2.77
C THR A 598 -29.81 -18.64 3.39
N PHE A 599 -28.72 -18.44 2.65
CA PHE A 599 -27.37 -18.84 3.03
C PHE A 599 -26.34 -17.78 2.65
N ALA A 600 -25.30 -17.64 3.47
CA ALA A 600 -24.13 -16.82 3.17
C ALA A 600 -22.86 -17.35 3.86
N PRO A 601 -21.76 -17.58 3.13
CA PRO A 601 -20.51 -18.00 3.75
C PRO A 601 -19.76 -16.80 4.35
N ILE A 602 -19.37 -16.87 5.63
CA ILE A 602 -18.66 -15.77 6.33
C ILE A 602 -17.15 -15.99 6.32
N GLY A 603 -16.68 -17.22 6.51
CA GLY A 603 -15.25 -17.56 6.47
C GLY A 603 -14.63 -17.79 7.86
N LEU A 604 -13.33 -17.53 8.01
CA LEU A 604 -12.61 -17.66 9.27
C LEU A 604 -12.90 -16.49 10.22
N ILE A 605 -13.95 -16.61 11.04
CA ILE A 605 -14.53 -15.49 11.79
C ILE A 605 -13.63 -14.86 12.86
N ARG A 606 -12.50 -15.50 13.21
CA ARG A 606 -11.48 -14.96 14.11
C ARG A 606 -10.38 -14.16 13.41
N MET A 607 -10.38 -14.11 12.08
CA MET A 607 -9.45 -13.29 11.29
C MET A 607 -10.13 -12.00 10.85
N PHE A 608 -9.38 -10.92 10.72
CA PHE A 608 -9.95 -9.62 10.34
C PHE A 608 -10.55 -9.64 8.92
N ASN A 609 -9.93 -10.34 7.97
CA ASN A 609 -10.51 -10.57 6.65
C ASN A 609 -11.04 -12.02 6.50
N SER A 610 -12.06 -12.35 7.28
CA SER A 610 -12.64 -13.70 7.34
C SER A 610 -13.05 -14.26 5.99
N GLY A 611 -13.74 -13.47 5.17
CA GLY A 611 -14.23 -13.92 3.86
C GLY A 611 -13.13 -14.19 2.84
N GLY A 612 -11.92 -13.67 3.06
CA GLY A 612 -10.74 -13.96 2.23
C GLY A 612 -10.32 -15.43 2.29
N ALA A 613 -10.78 -16.20 3.29
CA ALA A 613 -10.54 -17.63 3.38
C ALA A 613 -11.29 -18.44 2.31
N ILE A 614 -12.38 -17.91 1.74
CA ILE A 614 -13.26 -18.65 0.83
C ILE A 614 -12.72 -18.55 -0.59
N SER A 615 -12.28 -19.68 -1.16
CA SER A 615 -11.73 -19.73 -2.51
C SER A 615 -12.78 -20.10 -3.57
N ALA A 616 -13.82 -20.82 -3.18
CA ALA A 616 -14.94 -21.19 -4.04
C ALA A 616 -16.23 -21.32 -3.23
N TYR A 617 -17.35 -20.92 -3.84
CA TYR A 617 -18.70 -21.08 -3.30
C TYR A 617 -19.65 -21.51 -4.42
N VAL A 618 -20.22 -22.71 -4.28
CA VAL A 618 -21.17 -23.30 -5.24
C VAL A 618 -22.44 -23.69 -4.50
N SER A 619 -23.57 -23.24 -5.02
CA SER A 619 -24.89 -23.62 -4.56
C SER A 619 -25.88 -23.64 -5.72
N ASP A 620 -26.83 -24.56 -5.66
CA ASP A 620 -27.90 -24.74 -6.63
C ASP A 620 -29.22 -24.26 -6.00
N PRO A 621 -29.95 -23.32 -6.62
CA PRO A 621 -31.25 -22.85 -6.11
C PRO A 621 -32.30 -23.95 -5.91
N THR A 622 -32.12 -25.11 -6.56
CA THR A 622 -33.00 -26.28 -6.43
C THR A 622 -32.54 -27.30 -5.39
N SER A 623 -31.37 -27.07 -4.77
CA SER A 623 -30.77 -27.91 -3.74
C SER A 623 -30.77 -27.23 -2.38
N THR A 624 -30.78 -28.02 -1.31
CA THR A 624 -30.50 -27.54 0.06
C THR A 624 -29.05 -27.81 0.49
N THR A 625 -28.20 -28.23 -0.45
CA THR A 625 -26.77 -28.48 -0.20
C THR A 625 -25.91 -27.35 -0.75
N VAL A 626 -24.98 -26.88 0.07
CA VAL A 626 -23.97 -25.88 -0.31
C VAL A 626 -22.59 -26.52 -0.28
N SER A 627 -21.76 -26.23 -1.28
CA SER A 627 -20.35 -26.63 -1.33
C SER A 627 -19.43 -25.40 -1.32
N LEU A 628 -18.44 -25.41 -0.45
CA LEU A 628 -17.44 -24.36 -0.31
C LEU A 628 -16.03 -24.97 -0.40
N LYS A 629 -15.08 -24.19 -0.90
CA LYS A 629 -13.65 -24.44 -0.68
C LYS A 629 -13.07 -23.30 0.14
N ALA A 630 -12.27 -23.64 1.17
CA ALA A 630 -11.69 -22.64 2.06
C ALA A 630 -10.24 -22.96 2.45
N ARG A 631 -9.47 -21.91 2.73
CA ARG A 631 -8.08 -21.99 3.23
C ARG A 631 -8.00 -21.69 4.72
N GLY A 632 -6.91 -22.14 5.34
CA GLY A 632 -6.56 -21.81 6.72
C GLY A 632 -7.16 -22.76 7.76
N CYS A 633 -7.24 -22.30 9.01
CA CYS A 633 -7.70 -23.10 10.14
C CYS A 633 -8.40 -22.23 11.20
N GLY A 634 -9.08 -22.87 12.15
CA GLY A 634 -9.79 -22.20 13.23
C GLY A 634 -11.31 -22.21 13.03
N VAL A 635 -12.00 -21.30 13.72
CA VAL A 635 -13.46 -21.27 13.68
C VAL A 635 -13.93 -20.68 12.35
N PHE A 636 -14.69 -21.47 11.61
CA PHE A 636 -15.31 -21.10 10.35
C PHE A 636 -16.81 -20.88 10.55
N GLY A 637 -17.32 -19.76 10.04
CA GLY A 637 -18.71 -19.34 10.18
C GLY A 637 -19.45 -19.33 8.85
N VAL A 638 -20.72 -19.71 8.89
CA VAL A 638 -21.70 -19.52 7.81
C VAL A 638 -23.02 -19.03 8.40
N TYR A 639 -23.75 -18.22 7.66
CA TYR A 639 -25.15 -17.93 7.96
C TYR A 639 -26.05 -18.93 7.24
N CYS A 640 -27.04 -19.43 7.95
CA CYS A 640 -28.17 -20.17 7.38
C CYS A 640 -29.45 -19.78 8.11
N SER A 641 -30.55 -19.56 7.38
CA SER A 641 -31.84 -19.21 7.99
C SER A 641 -32.52 -20.34 8.75
N VAL A 642 -32.05 -21.57 8.56
CA VAL A 642 -32.50 -22.75 9.31
C VAL A 642 -31.28 -23.51 9.80
N LYS A 643 -31.43 -24.26 10.88
CA LYS A 643 -30.34 -25.06 11.44
C LYS A 643 -29.88 -26.10 10.42
N PRO A 644 -28.58 -26.16 10.06
CA PRO A 644 -28.06 -27.21 9.20
C PRO A 644 -28.34 -28.61 9.75
N GLN A 645 -28.56 -29.59 8.89
CA GLN A 645 -28.72 -30.99 9.30
C GLN A 645 -27.35 -31.62 9.58
N THR A 646 -26.41 -31.44 8.65
CA THR A 646 -25.05 -31.97 8.74
C THR A 646 -24.05 -31.04 8.04
N ILE A 647 -22.85 -30.95 8.60
CA ILE A 647 -21.70 -30.31 7.96
C ILE A 647 -20.60 -31.34 7.76
N PHE A 648 -20.00 -31.36 6.57
CA PHE A 648 -18.83 -32.17 6.25
C PHE A 648 -17.62 -31.29 5.95
N VAL A 649 -16.46 -31.73 6.42
CA VAL A 649 -15.15 -31.19 6.06
C VAL A 649 -14.31 -32.35 5.54
N ASP A 650 -13.87 -32.30 4.28
CA ASP A 650 -13.18 -33.38 3.57
C ASP A 650 -13.90 -34.73 3.66
N SER A 651 -15.23 -34.71 3.47
CA SER A 651 -16.13 -35.88 3.61
C SER A 651 -16.25 -36.45 5.03
N MET A 652 -15.61 -35.87 6.04
CA MET A 652 -15.81 -36.22 7.44
C MET A 652 -16.94 -35.39 8.03
N LYS A 653 -17.87 -36.04 8.74
CA LYS A 653 -18.93 -35.36 9.48
C LYS A 653 -18.32 -34.54 10.62
N THR A 654 -18.66 -33.26 10.69
CA THR A 654 -18.08 -32.29 11.63
C THR A 654 -19.15 -31.76 12.57
N GLU A 655 -18.83 -31.69 13.86
CA GLU A 655 -19.69 -31.04 14.85
C GLU A 655 -19.73 -29.53 14.63
N PHE A 656 -20.91 -28.93 14.82
CA PHE A 656 -21.11 -27.50 14.66
C PHE A 656 -22.05 -26.97 15.74
N SER A 657 -21.90 -25.68 16.05
CA SER A 657 -22.86 -24.91 16.83
C SER A 657 -23.78 -24.13 15.90
N TYR A 658 -25.00 -23.85 16.34
CA TYR A 658 -25.96 -23.01 15.62
C TYR A 658 -26.65 -22.06 16.61
N GLN A 659 -26.70 -20.78 16.26
CA GLN A 659 -27.38 -19.74 17.02
C GLN A 659 -28.73 -19.44 16.36
N ASP A 660 -29.83 -19.82 17.00
CA ASP A 660 -31.18 -19.67 16.42
C ASP A 660 -31.55 -18.21 16.14
N GLU A 661 -31.08 -17.27 16.95
CA GLU A 661 -31.40 -15.83 16.83
C GLU A 661 -30.73 -15.16 15.62
N SER A 662 -29.46 -15.50 15.37
CA SER A 662 -28.64 -14.87 14.31
C SER A 662 -28.59 -15.70 13.03
N GLY A 663 -28.87 -17.00 13.10
CA GLY A 663 -28.65 -17.96 12.02
C GLY A 663 -27.18 -18.32 11.80
N LEU A 664 -26.28 -17.97 12.73
CA LEU A 664 -24.86 -18.29 12.63
C LEU A 664 -24.62 -19.77 12.98
N ALA A 665 -24.17 -20.54 12.00
CA ALA A 665 -23.56 -21.85 12.22
C ALA A 665 -22.03 -21.72 12.26
N SER A 666 -21.37 -22.42 13.18
CA SER A 666 -19.90 -22.38 13.32
C SER A 666 -19.32 -23.77 13.58
N PHE A 667 -18.19 -24.05 12.95
CA PHE A 667 -17.44 -25.30 13.08
C PHE A 667 -15.94 -25.03 12.99
N THR A 668 -15.10 -25.99 13.35
CA THR A 668 -13.64 -25.78 13.39
C THR A 668 -12.96 -26.48 12.22
N LEU A 669 -12.14 -25.73 11.48
CA LEU A 669 -11.17 -26.27 10.53
C LEU A 669 -9.87 -26.57 11.28
N ARG A 670 -9.37 -27.80 11.13
CA ARG A 670 -8.09 -28.22 11.72
C ARG A 670 -6.92 -27.50 11.06
N VAL A 671 -5.75 -27.52 11.70
CA VAL A 671 -4.51 -27.04 11.08
C VAL A 671 -4.18 -28.01 9.93
N PRO A 672 -3.99 -27.52 8.69
CA PRO A 672 -3.63 -28.38 7.57
C PRO A 672 -2.18 -28.86 7.69
N ASP A 673 -1.91 -30.05 7.15
CA ASP A 673 -0.55 -30.61 7.07
C ASP A 673 0.24 -30.06 5.87
N GLU A 674 -0.44 -29.50 4.88
CA GLU A 674 0.14 -28.97 3.63
C GLU A 674 -0.06 -27.46 3.51
N ASP A 675 0.95 -26.75 2.98
CA ASP A 675 0.86 -25.34 2.61
C ASP A 675 -0.28 -25.14 1.58
N MET A 676 -1.01 -24.03 1.68
CA MET A 676 -2.08 -23.67 0.73
C MET A 676 -3.23 -24.69 0.63
N TYR A 677 -3.40 -25.57 1.63
CA TYR A 677 -4.47 -26.58 1.64
C TYR A 677 -5.87 -25.95 1.49
N LEU A 678 -6.72 -26.63 0.72
CA LEU A 678 -8.10 -26.24 0.45
C LEU A 678 -9.05 -27.28 1.04
N TRP A 679 -9.74 -26.91 2.12
CA TRP A 679 -10.80 -27.70 2.73
C TRP A 679 -12.00 -27.81 1.79
N ASP A 680 -12.50 -29.02 1.57
CA ASP A 680 -13.78 -29.24 0.91
C ASP A 680 -14.89 -29.28 1.96
N ILE A 681 -15.70 -28.23 2.00
CA ILE A 681 -16.78 -28.05 2.98
C ILE A 681 -18.13 -28.27 2.30
N ARG A 682 -18.97 -29.12 2.90
CA ARG A 682 -20.36 -29.32 2.46
C ARG A 682 -21.32 -29.06 3.60
N VAL A 683 -22.30 -28.21 3.38
CA VAL A 683 -23.36 -27.90 4.34
C VAL A 683 -24.67 -28.41 3.78
N GLU A 684 -25.29 -29.36 4.49
CA GLU A 684 -26.60 -29.91 4.16
C GLU A 684 -27.64 -29.24 5.07
N VAL A 685 -28.58 -28.53 4.46
CA VAL A 685 -29.62 -27.76 5.15
C VAL A 685 -30.96 -28.48 5.10
#